data_AF-A0A8J6FVY9-F1
#
_entry.id   AF-A0A8J6FVY9-F1
#
_cell.length_a   1.000
_cell.length_b   1.000
_cell.length_c   1.000
_cell.angle_alpha   90.00
_cell.angle_beta   90.00
_cell.angle_gamma   90.00
#
_symmetry.space_group_name_H-M   'P 1'
#
loop_
_entity.id
_entity.type
_entity.pdbx_description
1 polymer ?
#
loop_
_entity_poly.entity_id
_entity_poly.type
_entity_poly.pdbx_seq_one_letter_code
_entity_poly.pdbx_strand_id
1 'polypeptide(L)'
;MRRMEALFQGLQDKKMGSLFGSCEAELQELMRQIDIMLEHKKSEWEAHTETLNTLLQLRDQELSSATTREERLNQEIRSLRNQLAEQEENNRSKTTEYESQLARFREELNKLKKAYEKVQRRHQRLEMKSSSEEDRSELSRLTRRLEEFRQRSLDWEKQRLLYQQQVAALEAQRRTLAEQTEKYQEESQTRKHMLEQRSSAGRSEFQHLSGQLVRANDSLYAKEEELESVKLQLESANAQRERDGRELEQARQTIKVLQEEKAELRATIQAHTDFLEGSKAQKEELHREVLRVSDVLRDKEHNIRSLEERLKRTKLSDGHSEMEVLHSQLSISHLNEQRLQEKVTQLEDHVRSVTQQSQQFSQEMKVMAESRHLLDEEHKKCWTEIKKLKSELTQAELSYSSVLDGMRKEISQLTQELHQKDIGIASSSCNAKDWERKVQAERERADREAAEHKTSLATLETLREENRQLSEMLGKQEPDVQLALDNLECENQRLQKELSQARRNLELVLHTRQSDIQSAVEGRTQELLARHEEELKALNERLNDVSQRYEELQQTAPSKQEAAGVLQDLSRTSSLESVSSELCKVDDGNAEDSHQESQLPLPPSSQPNTIASRFLQEEELRSQDLIQRLDSHIEELKQESQQTVQRIINLR
;
A
#
# COMPACT_ATOMS: atom_id res chain seq x y z
N MET A 1 108.46 -4.18 58.81
CA MET A 1 107.51 -3.70 57.78
C MET A 1 106.15 -4.41 57.84
N ARG A 2 106.06 -5.75 57.80
CA ARG A 2 104.79 -6.54 57.83
C ARG A 2 103.69 -6.16 58.86
N ARG A 3 104.00 -5.43 59.95
CA ARG A 3 102.98 -4.92 60.90
C ARG A 3 102.36 -3.57 60.52
N MET A 4 102.98 -2.77 59.65
CA MET A 4 102.39 -1.51 59.16
C MET A 4 101.50 -1.73 57.94
N GLU A 5 101.85 -2.65 57.04
CA GLU A 5 101.02 -3.04 55.90
C GLU A 5 99.66 -3.58 56.36
N ALA A 6 99.64 -4.48 57.37
CA ALA A 6 98.42 -5.04 57.93
C ALA A 6 97.48 -4.01 58.59
N LEU A 7 98.01 -2.90 59.12
CA LEU A 7 97.20 -1.84 59.74
C LEU A 7 96.59 -0.89 58.70
N PHE A 8 97.27 -0.66 57.57
CA PHE A 8 96.69 0.09 56.44
C PHE A 8 95.61 -0.72 55.71
N GLN A 9 95.85 -2.02 55.47
CA GLN A 9 94.86 -2.93 54.89
C GLN A 9 93.57 -2.96 55.74
N GLY A 10 93.71 -3.21 57.04
CA GLY A 10 92.57 -3.32 57.96
C GLY A 10 91.76 -2.03 58.19
N LEU A 11 92.31 -0.86 57.84
CA LEU A 11 91.60 0.43 57.90
C LEU A 11 90.87 0.78 56.60
N GLN A 12 91.41 0.40 55.44
CA GLN A 12 90.65 0.49 54.18
C GLN A 12 89.47 -0.47 54.19
N ASP A 13 89.69 -1.75 54.52
CA ASP A 13 88.65 -2.78 54.42
C ASP A 13 87.47 -2.54 55.38
N LYS A 14 87.74 -2.11 56.62
CA LYS A 14 86.68 -1.91 57.64
C LYS A 14 85.93 -0.59 57.56
N LYS A 15 86.52 0.47 56.98
CA LYS A 15 85.90 1.80 56.96
C LYS A 15 85.29 2.19 55.60
N MET A 16 85.77 1.60 54.50
CA MET A 16 85.10 1.69 53.20
C MET A 16 83.88 0.75 53.17
N GLY A 17 84.05 -0.53 53.50
CA GLY A 17 83.01 -1.56 53.31
C GLY A 17 81.70 -1.30 54.06
N SER A 18 81.75 -0.69 55.26
CA SER A 18 80.56 -0.46 56.10
C SER A 18 79.76 0.80 55.75
N LEU A 19 80.39 1.81 55.15
CA LEU A 19 79.71 3.06 54.76
C LEU A 19 79.34 3.06 53.27
N PHE A 20 80.20 2.52 52.39
CA PHE A 20 79.80 2.28 51.01
C PHE A 20 78.72 1.21 50.94
N GLY A 21 78.74 0.19 51.81
CA GLY A 21 77.73 -0.86 51.83
C GLY A 21 76.29 -0.39 52.12
N SER A 22 76.08 0.64 52.95
CA SER A 22 74.72 1.17 53.18
C SER A 22 74.30 2.12 52.07
N CYS A 23 75.13 3.08 51.66
CA CYS A 23 74.79 4.01 50.60
C CYS A 23 74.60 3.31 49.23
N GLU A 24 75.37 2.26 48.94
CA GLU A 24 75.19 1.44 47.74
C GLU A 24 73.89 0.62 47.82
N ALA A 25 73.56 0.02 48.97
CA ALA A 25 72.30 -0.70 49.16
C ALA A 25 71.07 0.23 49.09
N GLU A 26 71.17 1.44 49.64
CA GLU A 26 70.14 2.49 49.55
C GLU A 26 69.95 2.95 48.08
N LEU A 27 71.04 3.12 47.32
CA LEU A 27 70.98 3.45 45.90
C LEU A 27 70.37 2.30 45.08
N GLN A 28 70.76 1.05 45.33
CA GLN A 28 70.21 -0.13 44.67
C GLN A 28 68.71 -0.31 44.99
N GLU A 29 68.29 -0.07 46.23
CA GLU A 29 66.88 -0.09 46.61
C GLU A 29 66.08 1.05 45.97
N LEU A 30 66.64 2.26 45.86
CA LEU A 30 66.03 3.36 45.11
C LEU A 30 65.91 3.04 43.62
N MET A 31 66.93 2.45 42.99
CA MET A 31 66.86 1.98 41.60
C MET A 31 65.76 0.92 41.44
N ARG A 32 65.71 -0.08 42.33
CA ARG A 32 64.66 -1.11 42.33
C ARG A 32 63.25 -0.52 42.49
N GLN A 33 63.09 0.51 43.31
CA GLN A 33 61.82 1.24 43.47
C GLN A 33 61.47 2.04 42.21
N ILE A 34 62.44 2.67 41.55
CA ILE A 34 62.26 3.35 40.26
C ILE A 34 61.86 2.34 39.18
N ASP A 35 62.53 1.19 39.08
CA ASP A 35 62.21 0.14 38.11
C ASP A 35 60.79 -0.40 38.30
N ILE A 36 60.38 -0.67 39.55
CA ILE A 36 59.02 -1.10 39.88
C ILE A 36 58.00 0.00 39.56
N MET A 37 58.30 1.27 39.85
CA MET A 37 57.42 2.39 39.51
C MET A 37 57.31 2.57 37.99
N LEU A 38 58.41 2.43 37.24
CA LEU A 38 58.43 2.53 35.78
C LEU A 38 57.66 1.38 35.14
N GLU A 39 57.85 0.15 35.60
CA GLU A 39 57.10 -1.01 35.07
C GLU A 39 55.62 -0.97 35.47
N HIS A 40 55.29 -0.46 36.67
CA HIS A 40 53.89 -0.19 37.05
C HIS A 40 53.27 0.91 36.17
N LYS A 41 53.96 2.02 35.93
CA LYS A 41 53.47 3.07 35.02
C LYS A 41 53.35 2.57 33.59
N LYS A 42 54.32 1.79 33.11
CA LYS A 42 54.30 1.16 31.77
C LYS A 42 53.12 0.23 31.60
N SER A 43 52.88 -0.69 32.55
CA SER A 43 51.71 -1.58 32.52
C SER A 43 50.37 -0.83 32.65
N GLU A 44 50.32 0.26 33.43
CA GLU A 44 49.16 1.18 33.39
C GLU A 44 48.98 1.80 32.00
N TRP A 45 50.03 2.35 31.37
CA TRP A 45 49.96 2.93 30.03
C TRP A 45 49.55 1.90 28.97
N GLU A 46 50.07 0.67 29.05
CA GLU A 46 49.71 -0.45 28.18
C GLU A 46 48.21 -0.78 28.33
N ALA A 47 47.71 -0.95 29.56
CA ALA A 47 46.28 -1.21 29.81
C ALA A 47 45.36 -0.04 29.37
N HIS A 48 45.78 1.21 29.55
CA HIS A 48 45.04 2.38 29.03
C HIS A 48 45.06 2.41 27.50
N THR A 49 46.16 1.99 26.87
CA THR A 49 46.26 1.91 25.40
C THR A 49 45.41 0.79 24.83
N GLU A 50 45.37 -0.38 25.48
CA GLU A 50 44.50 -1.52 25.11
C GLU A 50 43.01 -1.18 25.25
N THR A 51 42.62 -0.52 26.34
CA THR A 51 41.22 -0.07 26.53
C THR A 51 40.82 0.98 25.51
N LEU A 52 41.69 1.93 25.16
CA LEU A 52 41.44 2.88 24.07
C LEU A 52 41.37 2.20 22.69
N ASN A 53 42.24 1.22 22.41
CA ASN A 53 42.24 0.47 21.16
C ASN A 53 40.96 -0.37 20.99
N THR A 54 40.50 -1.05 22.05
CA THR A 54 39.25 -1.83 22.00
C THR A 54 38.01 -0.93 21.84
N LEU A 55 37.99 0.24 22.49
CA LEU A 55 36.95 1.26 22.27
C LEU A 55 36.96 1.81 20.83
N LEU A 56 38.14 2.06 20.26
CA LEU A 56 38.27 2.50 18.86
C LEU A 56 37.74 1.43 17.89
N GLN A 57 38.15 0.17 18.05
CA GLN A 57 37.68 -0.95 17.24
C GLN A 57 36.15 -1.13 17.31
N LEU A 58 35.54 -0.95 18.48
CA LEU A 58 34.09 -0.96 18.63
C LEU A 58 33.43 0.19 17.85
N ARG A 59 34.00 1.40 17.88
CA ARG A 59 33.49 2.53 17.10
C ARG A 59 33.66 2.33 15.58
N ASP A 60 34.76 1.73 15.13
CA ASP A 60 34.96 1.41 13.72
C ASP A 60 33.98 0.32 13.24
N GLN A 61 33.65 -0.65 14.09
CA GLN A 61 32.59 -1.65 13.83
C GLN A 61 31.19 -1.02 13.80
N GLU A 62 30.87 -0.14 14.73
CA GLU A 62 29.61 0.62 14.71
C GLU A 62 29.50 1.47 13.45
N LEU A 63 30.54 2.23 13.10
CA LEU A 63 30.57 3.08 11.90
C LEU A 63 30.42 2.25 10.61
N SER A 64 31.15 1.14 10.47
CA SER A 64 31.01 0.26 9.29
C SER A 64 29.63 -0.44 9.24
N SER A 65 29.01 -0.75 10.38
CA SER A 65 27.63 -1.24 10.42
C SER A 65 26.62 -0.15 9.99
N ALA A 66 26.88 1.10 10.36
CA ALA A 66 26.05 2.25 10.01
C ALA A 66 26.17 2.62 8.52
N THR A 67 27.39 2.70 7.97
CA THR A 67 27.61 2.98 6.54
C THR A 67 27.01 1.89 5.67
N THR A 68 27.22 0.61 5.98
CA THR A 68 26.60 -0.48 5.20
C THR A 68 25.07 -0.51 5.33
N ARG A 69 24.50 -0.03 6.43
CA ARG A 69 23.04 0.20 6.54
C ARG A 69 22.59 1.37 5.68
N GLU A 70 23.33 2.48 5.68
CA GLU A 70 23.03 3.65 4.85
C GLU A 70 23.13 3.33 3.36
N GLU A 71 24.13 2.56 2.93
CA GLU A 71 24.30 2.08 1.55
C GLU A 71 23.10 1.26 1.07
N ARG A 72 22.60 0.34 1.90
CA ARG A 72 21.39 -0.45 1.61
C ARG A 72 20.15 0.45 1.46
N LEU A 73 19.93 1.39 2.39
CA LEU A 73 18.83 2.35 2.31
C LEU A 73 18.94 3.24 1.06
N ASN A 74 20.15 3.69 0.73
CA ASN A 74 20.42 4.45 -0.49
C ASN A 74 20.19 3.61 -1.77
N GLN A 75 20.46 2.29 -1.77
CA GLN A 75 20.12 1.39 -2.88
C GLN A 75 18.60 1.22 -3.01
N GLU A 76 17.89 1.03 -1.90
CA GLU A 76 16.43 0.95 -1.86
C GLU A 76 15.77 2.24 -2.36
N ILE A 77 16.22 3.42 -1.90
CA ILE A 77 15.76 4.74 -2.37
C ILE A 77 15.99 4.90 -3.88
N ARG A 78 17.12 4.43 -4.44
CA ARG A 78 17.35 4.44 -5.89
C ARG A 78 16.39 3.51 -6.64
N SER A 79 16.13 2.30 -6.11
CA SER A 79 15.16 1.37 -6.68
C SER A 79 13.75 1.97 -6.71
N LEU A 80 13.29 2.54 -5.58
CA LEU A 80 11.98 3.19 -5.46
C LEU A 80 11.85 4.41 -6.38
N ARG A 81 12.91 5.22 -6.54
CA ARG A 81 12.93 6.34 -7.50
C ARG A 81 12.82 5.87 -8.95
N ASN A 82 13.51 4.79 -9.31
CA ASN A 82 13.42 4.22 -10.65
C ASN A 82 12.02 3.65 -10.92
N GLN A 83 11.44 2.92 -9.96
CA GLN A 83 10.07 2.42 -10.06
C GLN A 83 9.05 3.56 -10.19
N LEU A 84 9.21 4.64 -9.42
CA LEU A 84 8.36 5.83 -9.51
C LEU A 84 8.45 6.47 -10.90
N ALA A 85 9.68 6.64 -11.43
CA ALA A 85 9.90 7.20 -12.77
C ALA A 85 9.28 6.33 -13.87
N GLU A 86 9.39 5.00 -13.78
CA GLU A 86 8.77 4.05 -14.71
C GLU A 86 7.23 4.09 -14.64
N GLN A 87 6.65 4.20 -13.43
CA GLN A 87 5.21 4.39 -13.27
C GLN A 87 4.73 5.76 -13.80
N GLU A 88 5.51 6.83 -13.60
CA GLU A 88 5.23 8.14 -14.21
C GLU A 88 5.27 8.08 -15.73
N GLU A 89 6.26 7.42 -16.33
CA GLU A 89 6.37 7.25 -17.79
C GLU A 89 5.21 6.43 -18.36
N ASN A 90 4.86 5.31 -17.73
CA ASN A 90 3.71 4.48 -18.07
C ASN A 90 2.37 5.24 -17.93
N ASN A 91 2.24 6.11 -16.93
CA ASN A 91 1.06 6.95 -16.77
C ASN A 91 1.02 8.09 -17.80
N ARG A 92 2.18 8.65 -18.19
CA ARG A 92 2.29 9.61 -19.31
C ARG A 92 1.91 8.94 -20.64
N SER A 93 2.38 7.72 -20.93
CA SER A 93 2.01 7.01 -22.17
C SER A 93 0.51 6.68 -22.23
N LYS A 94 -0.09 6.17 -21.15
CA LYS A 94 -1.54 6.00 -21.06
C LYS A 94 -2.30 7.31 -21.27
N THR A 95 -1.79 8.41 -20.72
CA THR A 95 -2.40 9.74 -20.89
C THR A 95 -2.36 10.18 -22.35
N THR A 96 -1.22 10.07 -23.04
CA THR A 96 -1.11 10.44 -24.46
C THR A 96 -1.89 9.49 -25.38
N GLU A 97 -2.03 8.21 -25.01
CA GLU A 97 -2.94 7.26 -25.66
C GLU A 97 -4.41 7.69 -25.52
N TYR A 98 -4.86 8.05 -24.31
CA TYR A 98 -6.22 8.54 -24.08
C TYR A 98 -6.48 9.88 -24.75
N GLU A 99 -5.53 10.81 -24.75
CA GLU A 99 -5.60 12.07 -25.51
C GLU A 99 -5.72 11.81 -27.01
N SER A 100 -4.97 10.84 -27.54
CA SER A 100 -5.05 10.41 -28.94
C SER A 100 -6.40 9.78 -29.28
N GLN A 101 -7.00 9.00 -28.36
CA GLN A 101 -8.35 8.46 -28.52
C GLN A 101 -9.41 9.58 -28.49
N LEU A 102 -9.30 10.52 -27.55
CA LEU A 102 -10.19 11.70 -27.46
C LEU A 102 -10.08 12.58 -28.72
N ALA A 103 -8.89 12.74 -29.29
CA ALA A 103 -8.70 13.44 -30.56
C ALA A 103 -9.44 12.74 -31.72
N ARG A 104 -9.32 11.41 -31.83
CA ARG A 104 -10.08 10.61 -32.82
C ARG A 104 -11.59 10.76 -32.65
N PHE A 105 -12.11 10.65 -31.42
CA PHE A 105 -13.54 10.86 -31.16
C PHE A 105 -14.00 12.29 -31.49
N ARG A 106 -13.19 13.31 -31.21
CA ARG A 106 -13.47 14.70 -31.64
C ARG A 106 -13.52 14.83 -33.16
N GLU A 107 -12.63 14.15 -33.89
CA GLU A 107 -12.71 14.11 -35.35
C GLU A 107 -13.95 13.39 -35.87
N GLU A 108 -14.32 12.25 -35.29
CA GLU A 108 -15.50 11.48 -35.66
C GLU A 108 -16.80 12.26 -35.40
N LEU A 109 -16.92 12.91 -34.24
CA LEU A 109 -18.00 13.85 -33.94
C LEU A 109 -18.05 15.02 -34.93
N ASN A 110 -16.90 15.56 -35.34
CA ASN A 110 -16.85 16.60 -36.37
C ASN A 110 -17.24 16.08 -37.77
N LYS A 111 -16.87 14.84 -38.12
CA LYS A 111 -17.30 14.16 -39.36
C LYS A 111 -18.83 13.94 -39.33
N LEU A 112 -19.37 13.49 -38.21
CA LEU A 112 -20.80 13.25 -37.99
C LEU A 112 -21.61 14.56 -38.03
N LYS A 113 -21.16 15.61 -37.34
CA LYS A 113 -21.78 16.95 -37.38
C LYS A 113 -21.84 17.48 -38.82
N LYS A 114 -20.74 17.40 -39.57
CA LYS A 114 -20.70 17.79 -41.00
C LYS A 114 -21.61 16.92 -41.88
N ALA A 115 -21.78 15.64 -41.55
CA ALA A 115 -22.72 14.76 -42.24
C ALA A 115 -24.19 15.13 -41.93
N TYR A 116 -24.51 15.43 -40.67
CA TYR A 116 -25.83 15.89 -40.25
C TYR A 116 -26.21 17.23 -40.90
N GLU A 117 -25.32 18.22 -40.87
CA GLU A 117 -25.50 19.49 -41.58
C GLU A 117 -25.75 19.29 -43.10
N LYS A 118 -25.04 18.35 -43.74
CA LYS A 118 -25.26 18.01 -45.15
C LYS A 118 -26.64 17.38 -45.39
N VAL A 119 -27.15 16.58 -44.47
CA VAL A 119 -28.50 15.99 -44.55
C VAL A 119 -29.57 17.06 -44.31
N GLN A 120 -29.42 17.90 -43.30
CA GLN A 120 -30.32 19.02 -42.99
C GLN A 120 -30.43 19.99 -44.19
N ARG A 121 -29.30 20.41 -44.77
CA ARG A 121 -29.27 21.25 -45.99
C ARG A 121 -29.86 20.54 -47.21
N ARG A 122 -29.87 19.19 -47.26
CA ARG A 122 -30.54 18.43 -48.33
C ARG A 122 -32.05 18.36 -48.11
N HIS A 123 -32.51 18.19 -46.87
CA HIS A 123 -33.93 18.18 -46.53
C HIS A 123 -34.60 19.51 -46.91
N GLN A 124 -34.03 20.63 -46.47
CA GLN A 124 -34.47 22.00 -46.82
C GLN A 124 -34.50 22.27 -48.34
N ARG A 125 -33.63 21.61 -49.12
CA ARG A 125 -33.61 21.72 -50.60
C ARG A 125 -34.61 20.81 -51.31
N LEU A 126 -35.06 19.74 -50.65
CA LEU A 126 -36.05 18.80 -51.20
C LEU A 126 -37.48 19.30 -50.93
N GLU A 127 -37.71 19.92 -49.78
CA GLU A 127 -38.96 20.66 -49.48
C GLU A 127 -39.25 21.77 -50.52
N MET A 128 -38.20 22.32 -51.14
CA MET A 128 -38.29 23.36 -52.17
C MET A 128 -38.40 22.83 -53.62
N LYS A 129 -38.53 21.51 -53.84
CA LYS A 129 -38.42 20.89 -55.19
C LYS A 129 -39.43 19.79 -55.52
N SER A 130 -40.47 19.57 -54.70
CA SER A 130 -41.40 18.43 -54.83
C SER A 130 -42.48 18.61 -55.90
N SER A 131 -42.13 18.69 -57.20
CA SER A 131 -43.15 18.87 -58.26
C SER A 131 -42.88 18.32 -59.67
N SER A 132 -41.84 17.51 -59.94
CA SER A 132 -41.60 17.04 -61.33
C SER A 132 -40.77 15.74 -61.57
N GLU A 133 -40.07 15.14 -60.59
CA GLU A 133 -39.08 14.07 -60.84
C GLU A 133 -39.29 12.74 -60.08
N GLU A 134 -40.51 12.46 -59.61
CA GLU A 134 -40.75 11.44 -58.57
C GLU A 134 -40.27 10.03 -58.95
N ASP A 135 -40.81 9.37 -59.97
CA ASP A 135 -40.46 7.95 -60.29
C ASP A 135 -38.97 7.69 -60.57
N ARG A 136 -38.30 8.61 -61.29
CA ARG A 136 -36.88 8.47 -61.62
C ARG A 136 -35.99 8.76 -60.39
N SER A 137 -36.44 9.67 -59.52
CA SER A 137 -35.77 9.95 -58.25
C SER A 137 -36.01 8.85 -57.21
N GLU A 138 -37.16 8.17 -57.23
CA GLU A 138 -37.51 7.03 -56.38
C GLU A 138 -36.58 5.83 -56.61
N LEU A 139 -36.44 5.38 -57.87
CA LEU A 139 -35.51 4.32 -58.22
C LEU A 139 -34.05 4.68 -57.87
N SER A 140 -33.67 5.94 -58.11
CA SER A 140 -32.34 6.45 -57.75
C SER A 140 -32.13 6.49 -56.22
N ARG A 141 -33.17 6.83 -55.45
CA ARG A 141 -33.19 6.86 -53.98
C ARG A 141 -33.09 5.46 -53.38
N LEU A 142 -33.84 4.49 -53.91
CA LEU A 142 -33.79 3.10 -53.48
C LEU A 142 -32.44 2.46 -53.83
N THR A 143 -31.91 2.73 -55.04
CA THR A 143 -30.57 2.27 -55.45
C THR A 143 -29.50 2.82 -54.50
N ARG A 144 -29.53 4.12 -54.16
CA ARG A 144 -28.60 4.70 -53.19
C ARG A 144 -28.72 4.06 -51.81
N ARG A 145 -29.95 3.78 -51.35
CA ARG A 145 -30.18 3.17 -50.03
C ARG A 145 -29.71 1.71 -49.97
N LEU A 146 -29.84 0.95 -51.07
CA LEU A 146 -29.25 -0.39 -51.19
C LEU A 146 -27.72 -0.31 -51.13
N GLU A 147 -27.10 0.67 -51.78
CA GLU A 147 -25.65 0.87 -51.73
C GLU A 147 -25.16 1.29 -50.33
N GLU A 148 -25.92 2.13 -49.62
CA GLU A 148 -25.68 2.47 -48.21
C GLU A 148 -25.77 1.22 -47.30
N PHE A 149 -26.70 0.29 -47.57
CA PHE A 149 -26.77 -0.99 -46.85
C PHE A 149 -25.61 -1.94 -47.21
N ARG A 150 -25.21 -2.02 -48.48
CA ARG A 150 -24.01 -2.79 -48.90
C ARG A 150 -22.76 -2.28 -48.20
N GLN A 151 -22.55 -0.96 -48.18
CA GLN A 151 -21.40 -0.35 -47.52
C GLN A 151 -21.38 -0.68 -46.01
N ARG A 152 -22.53 -0.53 -45.33
CA ARG A 152 -22.67 -0.93 -43.91
C ARG A 152 -22.38 -2.42 -43.70
N SER A 153 -22.88 -3.29 -44.58
CA SER A 153 -22.59 -4.73 -44.50
C SER A 153 -21.10 -5.03 -44.61
N LEU A 154 -20.38 -4.36 -45.52
CA LEU A 154 -18.93 -4.48 -45.66
C LEU A 154 -18.18 -3.94 -44.43
N ASP A 155 -18.66 -2.87 -43.81
CA ASP A 155 -18.03 -2.29 -42.62
C ASP A 155 -18.28 -3.15 -41.36
N TRP A 156 -19.47 -3.75 -41.22
CA TRP A 156 -19.75 -4.78 -40.22
C TRP A 156 -18.90 -6.04 -40.44
N GLU A 157 -18.68 -6.45 -41.70
CA GLU A 157 -17.84 -7.61 -42.03
C GLU A 157 -16.37 -7.37 -41.70
N LYS A 158 -15.85 -6.15 -41.93
CA LYS A 158 -14.51 -5.74 -41.46
C LYS A 158 -14.41 -5.79 -39.93
N GLN A 159 -15.41 -5.26 -39.20
CA GLN A 159 -15.42 -5.31 -37.73
C GLN A 159 -15.48 -6.75 -37.22
N ARG A 160 -16.31 -7.62 -37.82
CA ARG A 160 -16.36 -9.06 -37.52
C ARG A 160 -14.98 -9.70 -37.71
N LEU A 161 -14.28 -9.39 -38.80
CA LEU A 161 -12.95 -9.92 -39.08
C LEU A 161 -11.90 -9.43 -38.07
N LEU A 162 -11.94 -8.16 -37.65
CA LEU A 162 -11.06 -7.62 -36.62
C LEU A 162 -11.28 -8.31 -35.26
N TYR A 163 -12.53 -8.49 -34.84
CA TYR A 163 -12.83 -9.24 -33.62
C TYR A 163 -12.41 -10.71 -33.74
N GLN A 164 -12.60 -11.35 -34.90
CA GLN A 164 -12.15 -12.73 -35.15
C GLN A 164 -10.62 -12.84 -35.04
N GLN A 165 -9.86 -11.86 -35.56
CA GLN A 165 -8.40 -11.80 -35.40
C GLN A 165 -7.99 -11.58 -33.94
N GLN A 166 -8.67 -10.69 -33.21
CA GLN A 166 -8.40 -10.46 -31.78
C GLN A 166 -8.66 -11.72 -30.95
N VAL A 167 -9.77 -12.42 -31.19
CA VAL A 167 -10.08 -13.70 -30.53
C VAL A 167 -9.02 -14.76 -30.88
N ALA A 168 -8.64 -14.88 -32.15
CA ALA A 168 -7.60 -15.83 -32.56
C ALA A 168 -6.23 -15.55 -31.89
N ALA A 169 -5.87 -14.27 -31.73
CA ALA A 169 -4.64 -13.86 -31.03
C ALA A 169 -4.70 -14.18 -29.53
N LEU A 170 -5.83 -13.88 -28.86
CA LEU A 170 -6.05 -14.21 -27.45
C LEU A 170 -6.09 -15.73 -27.21
N GLU A 171 -6.69 -16.50 -28.13
CA GLU A 171 -6.63 -17.95 -28.06
C GLU A 171 -5.22 -18.50 -28.27
N ALA A 172 -4.43 -17.91 -29.18
CA ALA A 172 -3.03 -18.30 -29.36
C ALA A 172 -2.21 -18.02 -28.09
N GLN A 173 -2.39 -16.85 -27.46
CA GLN A 173 -1.77 -16.53 -26.17
C GLN A 173 -2.23 -17.48 -25.05
N ARG A 174 -3.51 -17.87 -25.02
CA ARG A 174 -4.01 -18.87 -24.06
C ARG A 174 -3.38 -20.25 -24.30
N ARG A 175 -3.17 -20.66 -25.56
CA ARG A 175 -2.48 -21.92 -25.91
C ARG A 175 -1.03 -21.91 -25.44
N THR A 176 -0.26 -20.85 -25.72
CA THR A 176 1.14 -20.78 -25.29
C THR A 176 1.29 -20.73 -23.76
N LEU A 177 0.39 -20.07 -23.04
CA LEU A 177 0.33 -20.12 -21.58
C LEU A 177 -0.03 -21.53 -21.06
N ALA A 178 -0.97 -22.23 -21.71
CA ALA A 178 -1.31 -23.61 -21.36
C ALA A 178 -0.11 -24.56 -21.56
N GLU A 179 0.59 -24.47 -22.70
CA GLU A 179 1.82 -25.21 -22.98
C GLU A 179 2.94 -24.92 -21.96
N GLN A 180 3.04 -23.69 -21.46
CA GLN A 180 3.97 -23.36 -20.37
C GLN A 180 3.56 -24.02 -19.05
N THR A 181 2.28 -23.99 -18.69
CA THR A 181 1.80 -24.67 -17.47
C THR A 181 1.94 -26.19 -17.54
N GLU A 182 1.76 -26.78 -18.72
CA GLU A 182 1.98 -28.21 -18.97
C GLU A 182 3.45 -28.58 -18.78
N LYS A 183 4.39 -27.81 -19.36
CA LYS A 183 5.84 -28.01 -19.14
C LYS A 183 6.23 -27.92 -17.67
N TYR A 184 5.75 -26.91 -16.94
CA TYR A 184 6.01 -26.82 -15.48
C TYR A 184 5.41 -28.00 -14.71
N GLN A 185 4.27 -28.52 -15.14
CA GLN A 185 3.65 -29.70 -14.56
C GLN A 185 4.46 -30.98 -14.85
N GLU A 186 4.96 -31.16 -16.07
CA GLU A 186 5.87 -32.26 -16.45
C GLU A 186 7.22 -32.20 -15.71
N GLU A 187 7.84 -31.01 -15.61
CA GLU A 187 9.06 -30.78 -14.81
C GLU A 187 8.84 -31.10 -13.32
N SER A 188 7.67 -30.74 -12.78
CA SER A 188 7.29 -31.06 -11.41
C SER A 188 7.07 -32.56 -11.20
N GLN A 189 6.38 -33.24 -12.14
CA GLN A 189 6.15 -34.69 -12.11
C GLN A 189 7.45 -35.49 -12.25
N THR A 190 8.33 -35.11 -13.19
CA THR A 190 9.64 -35.76 -13.36
C THR A 190 10.52 -35.55 -12.13
N ARG A 191 10.56 -34.34 -11.55
CA ARG A 191 11.25 -34.09 -10.28
C ARG A 191 10.68 -34.92 -9.12
N LYS A 192 9.36 -35.05 -9.03
CA LYS A 192 8.69 -35.91 -8.04
C LYS A 192 9.08 -37.38 -8.21
N HIS A 193 9.02 -37.91 -9.43
CA HIS A 193 9.41 -39.29 -9.74
C HIS A 193 10.90 -39.56 -9.42
N MET A 194 11.81 -38.63 -9.74
CA MET A 194 13.22 -38.75 -9.37
C MET A 194 13.45 -38.76 -7.85
N LEU A 195 12.67 -37.98 -7.09
CA LEU A 195 12.71 -38.01 -5.62
C LEU A 195 12.15 -39.32 -5.05
N GLU A 196 11.05 -39.84 -5.61
CA GLU A 196 10.46 -41.12 -5.22
C GLU A 196 11.40 -42.30 -5.53
N GLN A 197 12.06 -42.30 -6.69
CA GLN A 197 13.12 -43.25 -7.02
C GLN A 197 14.28 -43.17 -6.02
N ARG A 198 14.85 -41.98 -5.79
CA ARG A 198 15.94 -41.81 -4.81
C ARG A 198 15.53 -42.24 -3.38
N SER A 199 14.28 -42.00 -2.99
CA SER A 199 13.72 -42.46 -1.72
C SER A 199 13.55 -43.98 -1.66
N SER A 200 13.17 -44.64 -2.75
CA SER A 200 13.12 -46.11 -2.82
C SER A 200 14.51 -46.73 -2.75
N ALA A 201 15.50 -46.17 -3.47
CA ALA A 201 16.89 -46.58 -3.41
C ALA A 201 17.44 -46.48 -1.98
N GLY A 202 17.35 -45.31 -1.35
CA GLY A 202 17.80 -45.11 0.03
C GLY A 202 17.09 -46.02 1.06
N ARG A 203 15.80 -46.34 0.85
CA ARG A 203 15.09 -47.35 1.67
C ARG A 203 15.64 -48.76 1.47
N SER A 204 15.96 -49.15 0.24
CA SER A 204 16.57 -50.46 -0.04
C SER A 204 18.00 -50.58 0.49
N GLU A 205 18.80 -49.51 0.39
CA GLU A 205 20.14 -49.43 0.99
C GLU A 205 20.07 -49.52 2.52
N PHE A 206 19.14 -48.81 3.15
CA PHE A 206 18.91 -48.88 4.59
C PHE A 206 18.48 -50.28 5.05
N GLN A 207 17.56 -50.93 4.32
CA GLN A 207 17.15 -52.32 4.60
C GLN A 207 18.32 -53.29 4.43
N HIS A 208 19.16 -53.10 3.41
CA HIS A 208 20.34 -53.92 3.18
C HIS A 208 21.39 -53.76 4.30
N LEU A 209 21.70 -52.52 4.71
CA LEU A 209 22.61 -52.23 5.82
C LEU A 209 22.05 -52.72 7.17
N SER A 210 20.74 -52.56 7.41
CA SER A 210 20.06 -53.10 8.59
C SER A 210 20.14 -54.64 8.61
N GLY A 211 19.93 -55.30 7.48
CA GLY A 211 20.10 -56.75 7.35
C GLY A 211 21.55 -57.22 7.50
N GLN A 212 22.54 -56.43 7.08
CA GLN A 212 23.95 -56.69 7.37
C GLN A 212 24.24 -56.58 8.87
N LEU A 213 23.73 -55.54 9.53
CA LEU A 213 23.89 -55.32 10.96
C LEU A 213 23.28 -56.46 11.78
N VAL A 214 22.06 -56.91 11.44
CA VAL A 214 21.42 -58.07 12.08
C VAL A 214 22.29 -59.32 11.93
N ARG A 215 22.74 -59.66 10.71
CA ARG A 215 23.62 -60.83 10.51
C ARG A 215 24.96 -60.74 11.24
N ALA A 216 25.53 -59.54 11.35
CA ALA A 216 26.75 -59.32 12.14
C ALA A 216 26.47 -59.50 13.64
N ASN A 217 25.32 -59.05 14.13
CA ASN A 217 24.88 -59.19 15.50
C ASN A 217 24.55 -60.65 15.87
N ASP A 218 23.86 -61.39 15.00
CA ASP A 218 23.62 -62.83 15.14
C ASP A 218 24.94 -63.61 15.18
N SER A 219 25.92 -63.21 14.35
CA SER A 219 27.27 -63.78 14.37
C SER A 219 28.06 -63.40 15.62
N LEU A 220 27.78 -62.27 16.26
CA LEU A 220 28.38 -61.92 17.56
C LEU A 220 27.77 -62.77 18.67
N TYR A 221 26.44 -62.92 18.73
CA TYR A 221 25.79 -63.80 19.71
C TYR A 221 26.29 -65.25 19.61
N ALA A 222 26.44 -65.80 18.41
CA ALA A 222 27.03 -67.13 18.22
C ALA A 222 28.50 -67.21 18.74
N LYS A 223 29.27 -66.12 18.64
CA LYS A 223 30.64 -66.05 19.18
C LYS A 223 30.66 -65.83 20.69
N GLU A 224 29.68 -65.15 21.26
CA GLU A 224 29.49 -65.05 22.71
C GLU A 224 29.15 -66.44 23.31
N GLU A 225 28.25 -67.20 22.68
CA GLU A 225 27.92 -68.58 23.09
C GLU A 225 29.13 -69.53 22.96
N GLU A 226 29.92 -69.42 21.89
CA GLU A 226 31.21 -70.14 21.76
C GLU A 226 32.19 -69.77 22.89
N LEU A 227 32.30 -68.47 23.24
CA LEU A 227 33.17 -67.99 24.32
C LEU A 227 32.70 -68.49 25.69
N GLU A 228 31.40 -68.53 25.96
CA GLU A 228 30.84 -69.09 27.20
C GLU A 228 31.10 -70.60 27.31
N SER A 229 30.93 -71.35 26.22
CA SER A 229 31.30 -72.76 26.14
C SER A 229 32.79 -72.99 26.44
N VAL A 230 33.69 -72.21 25.83
CA VAL A 230 35.14 -72.29 26.08
C VAL A 230 35.48 -71.89 27.53
N LYS A 231 34.78 -70.91 28.10
CA LYS A 231 34.94 -70.49 29.50
C LYS A 231 34.54 -71.62 30.46
N LEU A 232 33.38 -72.26 30.25
CA LEU A 232 32.93 -73.42 31.02
C LEU A 232 33.91 -74.60 30.92
N GLN A 233 34.46 -74.86 29.73
CA GLN A 233 35.50 -75.87 29.54
C GLN A 233 36.77 -75.53 30.33
N LEU A 234 37.23 -74.28 30.28
CA LEU A 234 38.41 -73.81 31.03
C LEU A 234 38.19 -73.89 32.55
N GLU A 235 37.01 -73.50 33.05
CA GLU A 235 36.64 -73.64 34.46
C GLU A 235 36.62 -75.10 34.90
N SER A 236 36.08 -76.02 34.08
CA SER A 236 36.10 -77.46 34.37
C SER A 236 37.52 -78.05 34.39
N ALA A 237 38.38 -77.62 33.46
CA ALA A 237 39.77 -78.04 33.38
C ALA A 237 40.61 -77.50 34.56
N ASN A 238 40.39 -76.25 34.97
CA ASN A 238 40.99 -75.68 36.18
C ASN A 238 40.50 -76.42 37.43
N ALA A 239 39.20 -76.67 37.56
CA ALA A 239 38.66 -77.44 38.67
C ALA A 239 39.24 -78.86 38.75
N GLN A 240 39.51 -79.50 37.60
CA GLN A 240 40.20 -80.78 37.57
C GLN A 240 41.67 -80.66 37.97
N ARG A 241 42.40 -79.68 37.44
CA ARG A 241 43.80 -79.41 37.81
C ARG A 241 43.97 -79.14 39.32
N GLU A 242 42.99 -78.50 39.95
CA GLU A 242 42.91 -78.29 41.40
C GLU A 242 42.56 -79.56 42.19
N ARG A 243 41.91 -80.57 41.57
CA ARG A 243 41.77 -81.92 42.18
C ARG A 243 43.08 -82.69 42.06
N ASP A 244 43.63 -82.79 40.85
CA ASP A 244 44.89 -83.48 40.57
C ASP A 244 46.04 -82.92 41.44
N GLY A 245 46.08 -81.60 41.63
CA GLY A 245 47.03 -80.93 42.52
C GLY A 245 46.85 -81.30 44.01
N ARG A 246 45.61 -81.42 44.49
CA ARG A 246 45.32 -81.88 45.86
C ARG A 246 45.65 -83.36 46.05
N GLU A 247 45.35 -84.21 45.08
CA GLU A 247 45.69 -85.63 45.10
C GLU A 247 47.22 -85.84 45.09
N LEU A 248 47.95 -85.09 44.26
CA LEU A 248 49.42 -85.08 44.27
C LEU A 248 49.99 -84.65 45.62
N GLU A 249 49.41 -83.64 46.27
CA GLU A 249 49.87 -83.16 47.57
C GLU A 249 49.56 -84.17 48.69
N GLN A 250 48.40 -84.85 48.65
CA GLN A 250 48.08 -85.96 49.54
C GLN A 250 49.04 -87.15 49.34
N ALA A 251 49.35 -87.51 48.09
CA ALA A 251 50.30 -88.57 47.77
C ALA A 251 51.72 -88.23 48.25
N ARG A 252 52.15 -86.97 48.14
CA ARG A 252 53.41 -86.48 48.73
C ARG A 252 53.44 -86.62 50.25
N GLN A 253 52.34 -86.29 50.93
CA GLN A 253 52.23 -86.44 52.38
C GLN A 253 52.30 -87.92 52.80
N THR A 254 51.60 -88.83 52.11
CA THR A 254 51.70 -90.28 52.40
C THR A 254 53.10 -90.82 52.14
N ILE A 255 53.76 -90.41 51.05
CA ILE A 255 55.16 -90.78 50.78
C ILE A 255 56.09 -90.28 51.89
N LYS A 256 55.86 -89.08 52.45
CA LYS A 256 56.64 -88.56 53.58
C LYS A 256 56.47 -89.40 54.85
N VAL A 257 55.23 -89.75 55.20
CA VAL A 257 54.94 -90.65 56.35
C VAL A 257 55.61 -92.00 56.15
N LEU A 258 55.49 -92.62 54.97
CA LEU A 258 56.14 -93.91 54.66
C LEU A 258 57.68 -93.82 54.69
N GLN A 259 58.27 -92.65 54.43
CA GLN A 259 59.72 -92.43 54.59
C GLN A 259 60.12 -92.32 56.06
N GLU A 260 59.28 -91.71 56.90
CA GLU A 260 59.46 -91.59 58.35
C GLU A 260 59.33 -92.98 59.02
N GLU A 261 58.25 -93.72 58.74
CA GLU A 261 58.07 -95.13 59.18
C GLU A 261 59.24 -96.02 58.74
N LYS A 262 59.72 -95.87 57.50
CA LYS A 262 60.90 -96.60 56.99
C LYS A 262 62.19 -96.23 57.74
N ALA A 263 62.32 -95.00 58.24
CA ALA A 263 63.45 -94.59 59.06
C ALA A 263 63.34 -95.17 60.48
N GLU A 264 62.14 -95.20 61.07
CA GLU A 264 61.87 -95.85 62.37
C GLU A 264 62.09 -97.37 62.32
N LEU A 265 61.62 -98.05 61.27
CA LEU A 265 61.87 -99.47 61.05
C LEU A 265 63.37 -99.77 60.87
N ARG A 266 64.13 -98.87 60.22
CA ARG A 266 65.60 -98.99 60.17
C ARG A 266 66.24 -98.79 61.54
N ALA A 267 65.77 -97.84 62.33
CA ALA A 267 66.28 -97.59 63.68
C ALA A 267 66.00 -98.76 64.64
N THR A 268 64.81 -99.38 64.56
CA THR A 268 64.48 -100.58 65.35
C THR A 268 65.27 -101.81 64.91
N ILE A 269 65.46 -102.03 63.60
CA ILE A 269 66.36 -103.08 63.09
C ILE A 269 67.81 -102.84 63.55
N GLN A 270 68.29 -101.60 63.53
CA GLN A 270 69.63 -101.26 64.05
C GLN A 270 69.72 -101.55 65.55
N ALA A 271 68.78 -101.08 66.37
CA ALA A 271 68.75 -101.35 67.81
C ALA A 271 68.67 -102.84 68.14
N HIS A 272 67.93 -103.64 67.34
CA HIS A 272 67.93 -105.10 67.46
C HIS A 272 69.26 -105.73 67.04
N THR A 273 69.95 -105.18 66.05
CA THR A 273 71.28 -105.63 65.63
C THR A 273 72.31 -105.34 66.73
N ASP A 274 72.32 -104.12 67.26
CA ASP A 274 73.16 -103.70 68.39
C ASP A 274 72.89 -104.55 69.64
N PHE A 275 71.62 -104.86 69.93
CA PHE A 275 71.24 -105.77 71.01
C PHE A 275 71.72 -107.21 70.78
N LEU A 276 71.63 -107.73 69.56
CA LEU A 276 72.15 -109.05 69.21
C LEU A 276 73.68 -109.10 69.28
N GLU A 277 74.38 -108.04 68.94
CA GLU A 277 75.83 -107.92 69.11
C GLU A 277 76.23 -107.83 70.58
N GLY A 278 75.51 -107.03 71.39
CA GLY A 278 75.67 -107.02 72.85
C GLY A 278 75.38 -108.37 73.50
N SER A 279 74.36 -109.09 73.02
CA SER A 279 74.03 -110.45 73.48
C SER A 279 75.08 -111.48 73.04
N LYS A 280 75.67 -111.36 71.84
CA LYS A 280 76.83 -112.17 71.42
C LYS A 280 78.05 -111.89 72.31
N ALA A 281 78.38 -110.62 72.58
CA ALA A 281 79.48 -110.25 73.46
C ALA A 281 79.28 -110.79 74.88
N GLN A 282 78.06 -110.69 75.44
CA GLN A 282 77.72 -111.36 76.72
C GLN A 282 77.83 -112.88 76.65
N LYS A 283 77.42 -113.50 75.53
CA LYS A 283 77.58 -114.95 75.32
C LYS A 283 79.05 -115.36 75.24
N GLU A 284 79.92 -114.53 74.68
CA GLU A 284 81.38 -114.73 74.62
C GLU A 284 82.04 -114.52 76.00
N GLU A 285 81.60 -113.54 76.78
CA GLU A 285 81.97 -113.35 78.19
C GLU A 285 81.59 -114.59 79.02
N LEU A 286 80.35 -115.05 78.89
CA LEU A 286 79.86 -116.28 79.51
C LEU A 286 80.57 -117.52 78.97
N HIS A 287 81.00 -117.56 77.70
CA HIS A 287 81.81 -118.68 77.18
C HIS A 287 83.22 -118.69 77.77
N ARG A 288 83.84 -117.52 77.99
CA ARG A 288 85.13 -117.43 78.70
C ARG A 288 84.99 -117.90 80.15
N GLU A 289 83.91 -117.52 80.83
CA GLU A 289 83.65 -117.98 82.19
C GLU A 289 83.24 -119.46 82.25
N VAL A 290 82.49 -119.97 81.27
CA VAL A 290 82.18 -121.41 81.12
C VAL A 290 83.44 -122.21 80.79
N LEU A 291 84.41 -121.69 80.05
CA LEU A 291 85.71 -122.34 79.87
C LEU A 291 86.47 -122.42 81.20
N ARG A 292 86.50 -121.31 81.96
CA ARG A 292 87.09 -121.25 83.31
C ARG A 292 86.44 -122.24 84.29
N VAL A 293 85.12 -122.42 84.20
CA VAL A 293 84.37 -123.40 85.00
C VAL A 293 84.49 -124.82 84.43
N SER A 294 84.65 -124.99 83.12
CA SER A 294 84.84 -126.28 82.44
C SER A 294 86.18 -126.92 82.79
N ASP A 295 87.25 -126.13 82.96
CA ASP A 295 88.52 -126.64 83.47
C ASP A 295 88.38 -127.15 84.93
N VAL A 296 87.53 -126.52 85.75
CA VAL A 296 87.21 -126.98 87.13
C VAL A 296 86.22 -128.15 87.16
N LEU A 297 85.35 -128.27 86.16
CA LEU A 297 84.43 -129.40 86.00
C LEU A 297 85.10 -130.63 85.38
N ARG A 298 86.19 -130.47 84.60
CA ARG A 298 86.94 -131.60 84.04
C ARG A 298 87.51 -132.52 85.13
N ASP A 299 87.87 -131.95 86.28
CA ASP A 299 88.27 -132.67 87.51
C ASP A 299 87.11 -133.35 88.25
N LYS A 300 85.85 -133.07 87.89
CA LYS A 300 84.64 -133.69 88.49
C LYS A 300 83.82 -134.55 87.51
N GLU A 301 84.02 -134.37 86.20
CA GLU A 301 83.42 -135.17 85.12
C GLU A 301 83.94 -136.62 85.03
N HIS A 302 84.92 -137.02 85.86
CA HIS A 302 85.27 -138.43 86.03
C HIS A 302 84.25 -139.19 86.93
N ASN A 303 83.54 -138.48 87.81
CA ASN A 303 82.65 -139.10 88.82
C ASN A 303 81.15 -139.00 88.51
N ILE A 304 80.76 -138.30 87.43
CA ILE A 304 79.34 -138.10 87.04
C ILE A 304 79.10 -138.60 85.61
N ARG A 305 79.62 -139.81 85.32
CA ARG A 305 79.46 -140.48 84.02
C ARG A 305 78.79 -141.87 84.11
N SER A 306 78.23 -142.22 85.27
CA SER A 306 77.52 -143.49 85.51
C SER A 306 76.04 -143.33 85.88
N LEU A 307 75.49 -142.11 85.94
CA LEU A 307 74.08 -141.87 86.23
C LEU A 307 73.42 -141.01 85.14
N GLU A 308 72.47 -141.66 84.46
CA GLU A 308 71.29 -141.04 83.87
C GLU A 308 71.45 -140.33 82.51
N GLU A 309 71.77 -141.17 81.53
CA GLU A 309 70.95 -141.24 80.32
C GLU A 309 69.42 -141.30 80.62
N ARG A 310 68.63 -140.65 79.74
CA ARG A 310 67.14 -140.62 79.62
C ARG A 310 66.44 -139.66 80.60
N LEU A 311 65.67 -138.67 80.13
CA LEU A 311 64.60 -138.78 79.13
C LEU A 311 64.44 -137.53 78.21
N LYS A 312 63.82 -137.68 77.03
CA LYS A 312 63.68 -136.65 75.97
C LYS A 312 62.21 -136.34 75.60
N ARG A 313 61.89 -135.05 75.40
CA ARG A 313 60.96 -134.40 74.40
C ARG A 313 59.51 -134.90 74.17
N THR A 314 58.60 -133.96 73.83
CA THR A 314 57.64 -134.08 72.68
C THR A 314 57.04 -132.72 72.23
N LYS A 315 56.24 -132.67 71.13
CA LYS A 315 55.72 -131.49 70.36
C LYS A 315 54.19 -131.61 70.04
N LEU A 316 53.65 -130.69 69.20
CA LEU A 316 52.46 -130.74 68.27
C LEU A 316 51.23 -129.89 68.72
N SER A 317 50.29 -129.37 67.88
CA SER A 317 50.18 -129.06 66.42
C SER A 317 48.91 -128.19 66.13
N ASP A 318 48.60 -127.87 64.87
CA ASP A 318 47.72 -126.78 64.35
C ASP A 318 46.22 -127.10 64.13
N GLY A 319 45.45 -126.06 63.72
CA GLY A 319 44.15 -126.19 63.02
C GLY A 319 43.61 -124.86 62.47
N HIS A 320 43.15 -124.82 61.19
CA HIS A 320 42.49 -123.68 60.51
C HIS A 320 41.54 -124.21 59.42
N SER A 321 40.21 -124.05 59.53
CA SER A 321 39.27 -124.52 58.47
C SER A 321 37.89 -123.83 58.38
N GLU A 322 37.54 -122.84 59.20
CA GLU A 322 36.16 -122.28 59.25
C GLU A 322 36.03 -120.79 58.82
N MET A 323 37.14 -120.06 58.65
CA MET A 323 37.11 -118.62 58.37
C MET A 323 36.71 -118.28 56.92
N GLU A 324 36.94 -119.19 55.97
CA GLU A 324 36.91 -118.93 54.52
C GLU A 324 35.49 -118.85 53.94
N VAL A 325 34.52 -119.56 54.56
CA VAL A 325 33.11 -119.57 54.13
C VAL A 325 32.39 -118.28 54.54
N LEU A 326 32.66 -117.75 55.74
CA LEU A 326 32.07 -116.51 56.23
C LEU A 326 32.53 -115.27 55.43
N HIS A 327 33.82 -115.24 55.03
CA HIS A 327 34.35 -114.16 54.17
C HIS A 327 33.61 -114.06 52.82
N SER A 328 33.30 -115.21 52.21
CA SER A 328 32.63 -115.28 50.90
C SER A 328 31.20 -114.71 50.94
N GLN A 329 30.45 -114.96 52.01
CA GLN A 329 29.07 -114.48 52.14
C GLN A 329 28.97 -113.01 52.57
N LEU A 330 29.93 -112.53 53.37
CA LEU A 330 30.06 -111.11 53.74
C LEU A 330 30.40 -110.24 52.51
N SER A 331 31.28 -110.72 51.63
CA SER A 331 31.70 -110.02 50.40
C SER A 331 30.54 -109.69 49.46
N ILE A 332 29.59 -110.63 49.28
CA ILE A 332 28.41 -110.42 48.41
C ILE A 332 27.43 -109.41 49.03
N SER A 333 27.31 -109.36 50.37
CA SER A 333 26.51 -108.34 51.05
C SER A 333 27.12 -106.95 50.89
N HIS A 334 28.43 -106.83 51.10
CA HIS A 334 29.19 -105.58 50.96
C HIS A 334 29.08 -104.99 49.55
N LEU A 335 29.20 -105.82 48.50
CA LEU A 335 29.07 -105.36 47.11
C LEU A 335 27.65 -104.83 46.78
N ASN A 336 26.61 -105.40 47.40
CA ASN A 336 25.24 -104.91 47.26
C ASN A 336 25.01 -103.61 48.02
N GLU A 337 25.61 -103.46 49.20
CA GLU A 337 25.57 -102.23 50.00
C GLU A 337 26.27 -101.07 49.27
N GLN A 338 27.47 -101.28 48.73
CA GLN A 338 28.20 -100.30 47.92
C GLN A 338 27.36 -99.83 46.72
N ARG A 339 26.76 -100.76 45.97
CA ARG A 339 25.90 -100.43 44.81
C ARG A 339 24.61 -99.68 45.19
N LEU A 340 24.12 -99.85 46.43
CA LEU A 340 23.00 -99.07 46.95
C LEU A 340 23.47 -97.67 47.38
N GLN A 341 24.61 -97.56 48.05
CA GLN A 341 25.23 -96.29 48.42
C GLN A 341 25.54 -95.43 47.18
N GLU A 342 26.13 -96.01 46.12
CA GLU A 342 26.36 -95.33 44.84
C GLU A 342 25.08 -94.80 44.19
N LYS A 343 23.96 -95.53 44.30
CA LYS A 343 22.67 -95.07 43.78
C LYS A 343 22.06 -93.96 44.64
N VAL A 344 22.25 -94.03 45.95
CA VAL A 344 21.82 -92.97 46.88
C VAL A 344 22.61 -91.69 46.60
N THR A 345 23.94 -91.75 46.50
CA THR A 345 24.76 -90.57 46.19
C THR A 345 24.45 -89.98 44.81
N GLN A 346 24.26 -90.81 43.77
CA GLN A 346 23.82 -90.35 42.45
C GLN A 346 22.44 -89.65 42.49
N LEU A 347 21.49 -90.17 43.26
CA LEU A 347 20.18 -89.54 43.42
C LEU A 347 20.26 -88.25 44.26
N GLU A 348 21.11 -88.20 45.29
CA GLU A 348 21.37 -87.00 46.08
C GLU A 348 22.07 -85.91 45.27
N ASP A 349 23.05 -86.27 44.43
CA ASP A 349 23.71 -85.35 43.49
C ASP A 349 22.69 -84.82 42.47
N HIS A 350 21.82 -85.67 41.93
CA HIS A 350 20.78 -85.27 41.00
C HIS A 350 19.73 -84.35 41.67
N VAL A 351 19.27 -84.67 42.88
CA VAL A 351 18.35 -83.81 43.65
C VAL A 351 19.02 -82.48 44.01
N ARG A 352 20.30 -82.47 44.38
CA ARG A 352 21.06 -81.23 44.61
C ARG A 352 21.17 -80.39 43.33
N SER A 353 21.45 -81.02 42.18
CA SER A 353 21.49 -80.35 40.87
C SER A 353 20.13 -79.74 40.48
N VAL A 354 19.04 -80.50 40.57
CA VAL A 354 17.67 -80.03 40.28
C VAL A 354 17.25 -78.92 41.25
N THR A 355 17.62 -79.01 42.53
CA THR A 355 17.36 -77.97 43.52
C THR A 355 18.13 -76.68 43.19
N GLN A 356 19.39 -76.80 42.78
CA GLN A 356 20.21 -75.65 42.35
C GLN A 356 19.64 -75.00 41.09
N GLN A 357 19.23 -75.78 40.08
CA GLN A 357 18.55 -75.25 38.88
C GLN A 357 17.22 -74.56 39.23
N SER A 358 16.41 -75.14 40.13
CA SER A 358 15.18 -74.51 40.60
C SER A 358 15.44 -73.19 41.34
N GLN A 359 16.56 -73.07 42.05
CA GLN A 359 16.97 -71.82 42.69
C GLN A 359 17.45 -70.79 41.67
N GLN A 360 18.22 -71.20 40.66
CA GLN A 360 18.67 -70.35 39.55
C GLN A 360 17.49 -69.78 38.76
N PHE A 361 16.57 -70.64 38.28
CA PHE A 361 15.34 -70.17 37.62
C PHE A 361 14.49 -69.28 38.53
N SER A 362 14.43 -69.54 39.84
CA SER A 362 13.73 -68.64 40.77
C SER A 362 14.41 -67.28 40.95
N GLN A 363 15.72 -67.18 40.75
CA GLN A 363 16.47 -65.91 40.79
C GLN A 363 16.30 -65.15 39.47
N GLU A 364 16.45 -65.84 38.33
CA GLU A 364 16.21 -65.28 36.99
C GLU A 364 14.79 -64.73 36.87
N MET A 365 13.77 -65.46 37.32
CA MET A 365 12.37 -64.99 37.32
C MET A 365 12.15 -63.75 38.20
N LYS A 366 12.93 -63.54 39.27
CA LYS A 366 12.88 -62.31 40.08
C LYS A 366 13.52 -61.14 39.33
N VAL A 367 14.72 -61.33 38.78
CA VAL A 367 15.42 -60.30 37.99
C VAL A 367 14.59 -59.89 36.77
N MET A 368 13.95 -60.85 36.10
CA MET A 368 13.03 -60.58 34.98
C MET A 368 11.75 -59.84 35.42
N ALA A 369 11.21 -60.13 36.60
CA ALA A 369 10.07 -59.39 37.15
C ALA A 369 10.44 -57.94 37.54
N GLU A 370 11.62 -57.74 38.14
CA GLU A 370 12.15 -56.42 38.50
C GLU A 370 12.45 -55.57 37.24
N SER A 371 13.09 -56.16 36.22
CA SER A 371 13.32 -55.54 34.92
C SER A 371 12.01 -55.14 34.23
N ARG A 372 11.01 -56.03 34.23
CA ARG A 372 9.68 -55.73 33.68
C ARG A 372 8.97 -54.60 34.43
N HIS A 373 9.09 -54.56 35.76
CA HIS A 373 8.52 -53.47 36.57
C HIS A 373 9.19 -52.12 36.26
N LEU A 374 10.52 -52.09 36.07
CA LEU A 374 11.24 -50.88 35.66
C LEU A 374 10.76 -50.38 34.28
N LEU A 375 10.63 -51.28 33.30
CA LEU A 375 10.10 -50.96 31.98
C LEU A 375 8.65 -50.46 32.04
N ASP A 376 7.79 -51.03 32.88
CA ASP A 376 6.41 -50.55 33.08
C ASP A 376 6.37 -49.14 33.68
N GLU A 377 7.29 -48.81 34.60
CA GLU A 377 7.42 -47.45 35.16
C GLU A 377 7.99 -46.44 34.16
N GLU A 378 8.94 -46.83 33.32
CA GLU A 378 9.44 -46.00 32.21
C GLU A 378 8.34 -45.77 31.15
N HIS A 379 7.57 -46.80 30.81
CA HIS A 379 6.44 -46.70 29.90
C HIS A 379 5.34 -45.79 30.46
N LYS A 380 5.02 -45.86 31.77
CA LYS A 380 4.10 -44.92 32.44
C LYS A 380 4.60 -43.48 32.35
N LYS A 381 5.87 -43.21 32.64
CA LYS A 381 6.48 -41.87 32.53
C LYS A 381 6.40 -41.34 31.10
N CYS A 382 6.80 -42.15 30.12
CA CYS A 382 6.71 -41.83 28.70
C CYS A 382 5.26 -41.54 28.27
N TRP A 383 4.29 -42.35 28.71
CA TRP A 383 2.87 -42.13 28.45
C TRP A 383 2.35 -40.82 29.05
N THR A 384 2.78 -40.45 30.26
CA THR A 384 2.41 -39.15 30.86
C THR A 384 3.01 -37.97 30.10
N GLU A 385 4.25 -38.06 29.62
CA GLU A 385 4.87 -36.99 28.83
C GLU A 385 4.21 -36.88 27.44
N ILE A 386 3.93 -38.01 26.77
CA ILE A 386 3.15 -38.04 25.52
C ILE A 386 1.77 -37.38 25.72
N LYS A 387 1.11 -37.61 26.86
CA LYS A 387 -0.18 -36.98 27.18
C LYS A 387 -0.05 -35.47 27.39
N LYS A 388 1.01 -35.03 28.08
CA LYS A 388 1.33 -33.61 28.32
C LYS A 388 1.67 -32.88 27.02
N LEU A 389 2.59 -33.41 26.20
CA LEU A 389 2.96 -32.89 24.88
C LEU A 389 1.75 -32.81 23.94
N LYS A 390 0.83 -33.79 23.98
CA LYS A 390 -0.44 -33.73 23.24
C LYS A 390 -1.32 -32.56 23.70
N SER A 391 -1.46 -32.34 25.01
CA SER A 391 -2.23 -31.18 25.50
C SER A 391 -1.58 -29.85 25.13
N GLU A 392 -0.26 -29.73 25.25
CA GLU A 392 0.51 -28.55 24.85
C GLU A 392 0.37 -28.26 23.34
N LEU A 393 0.42 -29.30 22.48
CA LEU A 393 0.17 -29.18 21.06
C LEU A 393 -1.24 -28.67 20.76
N THR A 394 -2.28 -29.27 21.36
CA THR A 394 -3.67 -28.79 21.14
C THR A 394 -3.89 -27.37 21.66
N GLN A 395 -3.20 -26.96 22.73
CA GLN A 395 -3.25 -25.58 23.22
C GLN A 395 -2.52 -24.60 22.28
N ALA A 396 -1.41 -25.01 21.68
CA ALA A 396 -0.69 -24.25 20.67
C ALA A 396 -1.52 -24.11 19.37
N GLU A 397 -2.17 -25.18 18.91
CA GLU A 397 -3.09 -25.16 17.77
C GLU A 397 -4.29 -24.23 18.01
N LEU A 398 -4.91 -24.29 19.20
CA LEU A 398 -6.00 -23.39 19.57
C LEU A 398 -5.54 -21.93 19.64
N SER A 399 -4.41 -21.63 20.28
CA SER A 399 -3.91 -20.25 20.35
C SER A 399 -3.54 -19.71 18.96
N TYR A 400 -2.86 -20.51 18.13
CA TYR A 400 -2.56 -20.16 16.74
C TYR A 400 -3.82 -19.90 15.90
N SER A 401 -4.84 -20.77 16.02
CA SER A 401 -6.13 -20.57 15.33
C SER A 401 -6.83 -19.27 15.75
N SER A 402 -6.77 -18.90 17.04
CA SER A 402 -7.35 -17.66 17.55
C SER A 402 -6.64 -16.41 17.01
N VAL A 403 -5.32 -16.47 16.82
CA VAL A 403 -4.54 -15.39 16.19
C VAL A 403 -4.88 -15.28 14.69
N LEU A 404 -4.95 -16.41 13.97
CA LEU A 404 -5.38 -16.42 12.57
C LEU A 404 -6.78 -15.86 12.36
N ASP A 405 -7.73 -16.17 13.24
CA ASP A 405 -9.08 -15.61 13.17
C ASP A 405 -9.14 -14.13 13.59
N GLY A 406 -8.23 -13.68 14.47
CA GLY A 406 -7.98 -12.26 14.71
C GLY A 406 -7.53 -11.53 13.45
N MET A 407 -6.47 -12.02 12.80
CA MET A 407 -5.95 -11.48 11.54
C MET A 407 -7.00 -11.53 10.42
N ARG A 408 -7.80 -12.60 10.33
CA ARG A 408 -8.90 -12.73 9.35
C ARG A 408 -9.97 -11.65 9.54
N LYS A 409 -10.33 -11.33 10.80
CA LYS A 409 -11.28 -10.25 11.13
C LYS A 409 -10.69 -8.89 10.78
N GLU A 410 -9.43 -8.63 11.12
CA GLU A 410 -8.73 -7.39 10.81
C GLU A 410 -8.61 -7.17 9.28
N ILE A 411 -8.20 -8.18 8.52
CA ILE A 411 -8.19 -8.14 7.04
C ILE A 411 -9.59 -7.84 6.49
N SER A 412 -10.64 -8.44 7.06
CA SER A 412 -12.02 -8.20 6.63
C SER A 412 -12.47 -6.77 6.92
N GLN A 413 -12.11 -6.23 8.09
CA GLN A 413 -12.38 -4.84 8.47
C GLN A 413 -11.64 -3.84 7.57
N LEU A 414 -10.34 -4.03 7.36
CA LEU A 414 -9.52 -3.19 6.47
C LEU A 414 -10.03 -3.23 5.01
N THR A 415 -10.48 -4.41 4.54
CA THR A 415 -11.09 -4.55 3.21
C THR A 415 -12.43 -3.78 3.12
N GLN A 416 -13.25 -3.83 4.17
CA GLN A 416 -14.51 -3.08 4.24
C GLN A 416 -14.25 -1.56 4.29
N GLU A 417 -13.28 -1.10 5.08
CA GLU A 417 -12.88 0.31 5.14
C GLU A 417 -12.35 0.81 3.80
N LEU A 418 -11.53 0.01 3.10
CA LEU A 418 -11.02 0.36 1.78
C LEU A 418 -12.19 0.53 0.79
N HIS A 419 -13.12 -0.42 0.76
CA HIS A 419 -14.29 -0.32 -0.11
C HIS A 419 -15.18 0.90 0.21
N GLN A 420 -15.34 1.25 1.49
CA GLN A 420 -16.02 2.49 1.91
C GLN A 420 -15.28 3.75 1.44
N LYS A 421 -13.94 3.77 1.53
CA LYS A 421 -13.10 4.87 1.01
C LYS A 421 -13.22 4.98 -0.50
N ASP A 422 -13.21 3.88 -1.25
CA ASP A 422 -13.40 3.86 -2.71
C ASP A 422 -14.77 4.41 -3.12
N ILE A 423 -15.84 4.03 -2.41
CA ILE A 423 -17.19 4.61 -2.61
C ILE A 423 -17.18 6.12 -2.34
N GLY A 424 -16.50 6.57 -1.28
CA GLY A 424 -16.33 8.00 -0.97
C GLY A 424 -15.54 8.77 -2.03
N ILE A 425 -14.48 8.18 -2.57
CA ILE A 425 -13.68 8.76 -3.66
C ILE A 425 -14.49 8.82 -4.96
N ALA A 426 -15.23 7.76 -5.31
CA ALA A 426 -16.12 7.77 -6.47
C ALA A 426 -17.22 8.83 -6.36
N SER A 427 -17.83 8.96 -5.17
CA SER A 427 -18.89 9.96 -4.90
C SER A 427 -18.35 11.39 -4.97
N SER A 428 -17.20 11.65 -4.34
CA SER A 428 -16.55 12.96 -4.40
C SER A 428 -16.03 13.30 -5.81
N SER A 429 -15.55 12.31 -6.57
CA SER A 429 -15.18 12.48 -7.99
C SER A 429 -16.40 12.80 -8.88
N CYS A 430 -17.55 12.18 -8.62
CA CYS A 430 -18.80 12.53 -9.31
C CYS A 430 -19.19 13.99 -9.03
N ASN A 431 -19.23 14.37 -7.74
CA ASN A 431 -19.53 15.74 -7.33
C ASN A 431 -18.52 16.75 -7.91
N ALA A 432 -17.24 16.42 -7.97
CA ALA A 432 -16.21 17.27 -8.56
C ALA A 432 -16.44 17.51 -10.07
N LYS A 433 -16.80 16.46 -10.82
CA LYS A 433 -17.18 16.57 -12.25
C LYS A 433 -18.47 17.36 -12.45
N ASP A 434 -19.41 17.28 -11.52
CA ASP A 434 -20.65 18.08 -11.55
C ASP A 434 -20.36 19.57 -11.31
N TRP A 435 -19.46 19.90 -10.39
CA TRP A 435 -18.97 21.27 -10.19
C TRP A 435 -18.15 21.78 -11.37
N GLU A 436 -17.28 20.95 -11.95
CA GLU A 436 -16.52 21.27 -13.16
C GLU A 436 -17.45 21.60 -14.33
N ARG A 437 -18.50 20.79 -14.56
CA ARG A 437 -19.54 21.06 -15.57
C ARG A 437 -20.31 22.35 -15.30
N LYS A 438 -20.64 22.66 -14.03
CA LYS A 438 -21.25 23.96 -13.66
C LYS A 438 -20.31 25.12 -13.99
N VAL A 439 -19.06 25.08 -13.54
CA VAL A 439 -18.07 26.14 -13.79
C VAL A 439 -17.80 26.33 -15.29
N GLN A 440 -17.77 25.25 -16.06
CA GLN A 440 -17.63 25.33 -17.52
C GLN A 440 -18.85 25.99 -18.17
N ALA A 441 -20.07 25.67 -17.72
CA ALA A 441 -21.29 26.32 -18.22
C ALA A 441 -21.38 27.81 -17.85
N GLU A 442 -20.91 28.21 -16.65
CA GLU A 442 -20.74 29.61 -16.27
C GLU A 442 -19.75 30.33 -17.20
N ARG A 443 -18.57 29.75 -17.43
CA ARG A 443 -17.53 30.31 -18.32
C ARG A 443 -18.06 30.50 -19.74
N GLU A 444 -18.72 29.50 -20.31
CA GLU A 444 -19.31 29.62 -21.64
C GLU A 444 -20.42 30.69 -21.70
N ARG A 445 -21.14 30.95 -20.60
CA ARG A 445 -22.11 32.06 -20.56
C ARG A 445 -21.40 33.42 -20.54
N ALA A 446 -20.39 33.58 -19.70
CA ALA A 446 -19.55 34.78 -19.71
C ALA A 446 -18.87 35.02 -21.09
N ASP A 447 -18.42 33.96 -21.77
CA ASP A 447 -17.85 34.07 -23.12
C ASP A 447 -18.89 34.50 -24.18
N ARG A 448 -20.15 34.03 -24.08
CA ARG A 448 -21.26 34.47 -24.94
C ARG A 448 -21.59 35.94 -24.69
N GLU A 449 -21.77 36.34 -23.43
CA GLU A 449 -22.01 37.73 -23.03
C GLU A 449 -20.88 38.66 -23.49
N ALA A 450 -19.61 38.24 -23.35
CA ALA A 450 -18.46 38.99 -23.84
C ALA A 450 -18.41 39.08 -25.38
N ALA A 451 -18.90 38.07 -26.11
CA ALA A 451 -19.04 38.12 -27.56
C ALA A 451 -20.18 39.06 -27.99
N GLU A 452 -21.33 39.01 -27.31
CA GLU A 452 -22.45 39.92 -27.52
C GLU A 452 -22.04 41.38 -27.26
N HIS A 453 -21.34 41.66 -26.15
CA HIS A 453 -20.77 42.98 -25.89
C HIS A 453 -19.80 43.45 -26.98
N LYS A 454 -18.95 42.57 -27.54
CA LYS A 454 -18.10 42.92 -28.69
C LYS A 454 -18.91 43.26 -29.94
N THR A 455 -19.99 42.52 -30.23
CA THR A 455 -20.88 42.86 -31.37
C THR A 455 -21.62 44.18 -31.15
N SER A 456 -22.06 44.45 -29.92
CA SER A 456 -22.67 45.74 -29.54
C SER A 456 -21.68 46.91 -29.66
N LEU A 457 -20.42 46.72 -29.26
CA LEU A 457 -19.38 47.73 -29.46
C LEU A 457 -19.10 47.99 -30.94
N ALA A 458 -18.98 46.94 -31.77
CA ALA A 458 -18.78 47.08 -33.20
C ALA A 458 -19.95 47.82 -33.89
N THR A 459 -21.20 47.53 -33.51
CA THR A 459 -22.37 48.27 -34.04
C THR A 459 -22.44 49.72 -33.55
N LEU A 460 -21.97 50.02 -32.33
CA LEU A 460 -21.80 51.40 -31.86
C LEU A 460 -20.68 52.14 -32.59
N GLU A 461 -19.60 51.46 -32.99
CA GLU A 461 -18.53 52.02 -33.81
C GLU A 461 -19.01 52.33 -35.23
N THR A 462 -19.76 51.44 -35.88
CA THR A 462 -20.36 51.73 -37.20
C THR A 462 -21.36 52.88 -37.12
N LEU A 463 -22.23 52.93 -36.10
CA LEU A 463 -23.16 54.04 -35.91
C LEU A 463 -22.45 55.38 -35.63
N ARG A 464 -21.32 55.38 -34.91
CA ARG A 464 -20.50 56.59 -34.72
C ARG A 464 -19.89 57.07 -36.03
N GLU A 465 -19.39 56.14 -36.84
CA GLU A 465 -18.81 56.42 -38.15
C GLU A 465 -19.86 56.95 -39.15
N GLU A 466 -21.06 56.37 -39.16
CA GLU A 466 -22.21 56.89 -39.91
C GLU A 466 -22.62 58.30 -39.44
N ASN A 467 -22.69 58.55 -38.13
CA ASN A 467 -22.95 59.89 -37.60
C ASN A 467 -21.86 60.91 -37.98
N ARG A 468 -20.59 60.50 -38.01
CA ARG A 468 -19.48 61.34 -38.50
C ARG A 468 -19.67 61.68 -39.97
N GLN A 469 -19.99 60.70 -40.82
CA GLN A 469 -20.22 60.90 -42.25
C GLN A 469 -21.44 61.80 -42.51
N LEU A 470 -22.54 61.62 -41.77
CA LEU A 470 -23.72 62.49 -41.83
C LEU A 470 -23.37 63.94 -41.43
N SER A 471 -22.58 64.13 -40.36
CA SER A 471 -22.11 65.44 -39.91
C SER A 471 -21.22 66.11 -40.97
N GLU A 472 -20.34 65.34 -41.63
CA GLU A 472 -19.50 65.84 -42.73
C GLU A 472 -20.29 66.16 -44.01
N MET A 473 -21.39 65.45 -44.30
CA MET A 473 -22.28 65.81 -45.40
C MET A 473 -23.07 67.08 -45.08
N LEU A 474 -23.55 67.23 -43.84
CA LEU A 474 -24.24 68.43 -43.39
C LEU A 474 -23.34 69.66 -43.49
N GLY A 475 -22.11 69.60 -42.95
CA GLY A 475 -21.13 70.69 -43.04
C GLY A 475 -20.64 71.00 -44.47
N LYS A 476 -20.85 70.10 -45.44
CA LYS A 476 -20.64 70.37 -46.87
C LYS A 476 -21.84 71.04 -47.54
N GLN A 477 -23.05 70.86 -47.01
CA GLN A 477 -24.26 71.53 -47.50
C GLN A 477 -24.47 72.91 -46.85
N GLU A 478 -24.00 73.12 -45.62
CA GLU A 478 -23.98 74.43 -44.95
C GLU A 478 -23.50 75.59 -45.84
N PRO A 479 -22.34 75.53 -46.53
CA PRO A 479 -21.91 76.62 -47.41
C PRO A 479 -22.80 76.83 -48.64
N ASP A 480 -23.39 75.78 -49.21
CA ASP A 480 -24.32 75.91 -50.35
C ASP A 480 -25.65 76.56 -49.92
N VAL A 481 -26.16 76.19 -48.74
CA VAL A 481 -27.35 76.81 -48.13
C VAL A 481 -27.07 78.26 -47.74
N GLN A 482 -25.90 78.54 -47.16
CA GLN A 482 -25.48 79.91 -46.82
C GLN A 482 -25.35 80.78 -48.07
N LEU A 483 -24.72 80.27 -49.13
CA LEU A 483 -24.59 81.00 -50.39
C LEU A 483 -25.95 81.22 -51.08
N ALA A 484 -26.90 80.28 -50.96
CA ALA A 484 -28.27 80.47 -51.43
C ALA A 484 -29.02 81.55 -50.63
N LEU A 485 -28.82 81.60 -49.30
CA LEU A 485 -29.36 82.66 -48.44
C LEU A 485 -28.78 84.03 -48.81
N ASP A 486 -27.45 84.15 -48.90
CA ASP A 486 -26.77 85.40 -49.27
C ASP A 486 -27.24 85.93 -50.65
N ASN A 487 -27.46 85.03 -51.62
CA ASN A 487 -28.03 85.38 -52.93
C ASN A 487 -29.49 85.87 -52.83
N LEU A 488 -30.33 85.20 -52.04
CA LEU A 488 -31.72 85.62 -51.80
C LEU A 488 -31.78 86.95 -51.04
N GLU A 489 -30.89 87.20 -50.08
CA GLU A 489 -30.76 88.50 -49.41
C GLU A 489 -30.35 89.60 -50.39
N CYS A 490 -29.37 89.35 -51.26
CA CYS A 490 -28.95 90.29 -52.30
C CYS A 490 -30.12 90.62 -53.27
N GLU A 491 -30.90 89.61 -53.67
CA GLU A 491 -32.07 89.82 -54.52
C GLU A 491 -33.21 90.56 -53.79
N ASN A 492 -33.45 90.25 -52.51
CA ASN A 492 -34.44 90.94 -51.69
C ASN A 492 -34.04 92.43 -51.50
N GLN A 493 -32.77 92.71 -51.23
CA GLN A 493 -32.24 94.09 -51.20
C GLN A 493 -32.37 94.81 -52.56
N ARG A 494 -32.20 94.09 -53.69
CA ARG A 494 -32.44 94.64 -55.04
C ARG A 494 -33.91 95.00 -55.23
N LEU A 495 -34.82 94.07 -54.92
CA LEU A 495 -36.28 94.29 -55.01
C LEU A 495 -36.74 95.42 -54.08
N GLN A 496 -36.17 95.56 -52.88
CA GLN A 496 -36.46 96.69 -51.98
C GLN A 496 -36.00 98.03 -52.58
N LYS A 497 -34.83 98.09 -53.23
CA LYS A 497 -34.36 99.28 -53.94
C LYS A 497 -35.29 99.64 -55.10
N GLU A 498 -35.63 98.67 -55.96
CA GLU A 498 -36.57 98.83 -57.07
C GLU A 498 -37.94 99.31 -56.59
N LEU A 499 -38.47 98.73 -55.50
CA LEU A 499 -39.75 99.14 -54.90
C LEU A 499 -39.68 100.55 -54.30
N SER A 500 -38.55 100.95 -53.70
CA SER A 500 -38.33 102.32 -53.24
C SER A 500 -38.29 103.33 -54.41
N GLN A 501 -37.76 102.92 -55.56
CA GLN A 501 -37.67 103.75 -56.76
C GLN A 501 -39.04 103.87 -57.44
N ALA A 502 -39.80 102.77 -57.50
CA ALA A 502 -41.20 102.78 -57.93
C ALA A 502 -42.06 103.71 -57.06
N ARG A 503 -41.90 103.68 -55.72
CA ARG A 503 -42.58 104.61 -54.79
C ARG A 503 -42.27 106.08 -55.12
N ARG A 504 -40.99 106.45 -55.26
CA ARG A 504 -40.59 107.83 -55.64
C ARG A 504 -41.16 108.26 -56.99
N ASN A 505 -41.18 107.37 -57.99
CA ASN A 505 -41.78 107.66 -59.29
C ASN A 505 -43.29 107.89 -59.17
N LEU A 506 -43.97 107.12 -58.31
CA LEU A 506 -45.40 107.24 -58.06
C LEU A 506 -45.74 108.53 -57.29
N GLU A 507 -44.92 108.91 -56.30
CA GLU A 507 -44.96 110.22 -55.64
C GLU A 507 -44.77 111.37 -56.65
N LEU A 508 -43.83 111.26 -57.59
CA LEU A 508 -43.62 112.25 -58.64
C LEU A 508 -44.85 112.38 -59.56
N VAL A 509 -45.49 111.26 -59.94
CA VAL A 509 -46.72 111.24 -60.75
C VAL A 509 -47.93 111.78 -59.99
N LEU A 510 -48.01 111.54 -58.68
CA LEU A 510 -49.02 112.17 -57.83
C LEU A 510 -48.79 113.67 -57.73
N HIS A 511 -47.54 114.11 -57.57
CA HIS A 511 -47.21 115.53 -57.43
C HIS A 511 -47.43 116.32 -58.72
N THR A 512 -47.14 115.75 -59.90
CA THR A 512 -47.48 116.37 -61.19
C THR A 512 -48.99 116.44 -61.39
N ARG A 513 -49.72 115.35 -61.16
CA ARG A 513 -51.20 115.38 -61.22
C ARG A 513 -51.81 116.37 -60.22
N GLN A 514 -51.22 116.53 -59.03
CA GLN A 514 -51.67 117.50 -58.04
C GLN A 514 -51.42 118.95 -58.53
N SER A 515 -50.29 119.20 -59.20
CA SER A 515 -50.01 120.47 -59.86
C SER A 515 -50.98 120.74 -61.02
N ASP A 516 -51.30 119.74 -61.84
CA ASP A 516 -52.27 119.86 -62.94
C ASP A 516 -53.68 120.18 -62.40
N ILE A 517 -54.09 119.54 -61.31
CA ILE A 517 -55.36 119.81 -60.62
C ILE A 517 -55.35 121.23 -60.02
N GLN A 518 -54.26 121.66 -59.39
CA GLN A 518 -54.13 123.03 -58.87
C GLN A 518 -54.26 124.06 -59.99
N SER A 519 -53.54 123.89 -61.11
CA SER A 519 -53.64 124.77 -62.28
C SER A 519 -55.05 124.79 -62.89
N ALA A 520 -55.73 123.63 -62.96
CA ALA A 520 -57.10 123.54 -63.46
C ALA A 520 -58.13 124.20 -62.50
N VAL A 521 -57.88 124.18 -61.20
CA VAL A 521 -58.69 124.90 -60.19
C VAL A 521 -58.44 126.41 -60.28
N GLU A 522 -57.18 126.84 -60.38
CA GLU A 522 -56.80 128.25 -60.55
C GLU A 522 -57.34 128.85 -61.85
N GLY A 523 -57.31 128.12 -62.96
CA GLY A 523 -57.95 128.53 -64.21
C GLY A 523 -59.46 128.71 -64.06
N ARG A 524 -60.13 127.78 -63.35
CA ARG A 524 -61.57 127.88 -63.07
C ARG A 524 -61.94 129.01 -62.12
N THR A 525 -61.11 129.32 -61.12
CA THR A 525 -61.37 130.47 -60.23
C THR A 525 -61.13 131.79 -60.96
N GLN A 526 -60.12 131.88 -61.84
CA GLN A 526 -59.92 133.04 -62.70
C GLN A 526 -61.08 133.25 -63.69
N GLU A 527 -61.60 132.17 -64.32
CA GLU A 527 -62.82 132.26 -65.15
C GLU A 527 -64.05 132.74 -64.36
N LEU A 528 -64.23 132.25 -63.12
CA LEU A 528 -65.33 132.68 -62.25
C LEU A 528 -65.20 134.15 -61.85
N LEU A 529 -63.99 134.60 -61.50
CA LEU A 529 -63.72 136.00 -61.18
C LEU A 529 -63.94 136.92 -62.40
N ALA A 530 -63.54 136.49 -63.60
CA ALA A 530 -63.81 137.22 -64.83
C ALA A 530 -65.33 137.36 -65.10
N ARG A 531 -66.11 136.28 -64.92
CA ARG A 531 -67.58 136.34 -65.03
C ARG A 531 -68.19 137.29 -64.00
N HIS A 532 -67.72 137.27 -62.75
CA HIS A 532 -68.19 138.21 -61.74
C HIS A 532 -67.79 139.68 -62.02
N GLU A 533 -66.62 139.93 -62.62
CA GLU A 533 -66.27 141.26 -63.12
C GLU A 533 -67.19 141.72 -64.27
N GLU A 534 -67.54 140.82 -65.19
CA GLU A 534 -68.48 141.11 -66.29
C GLU A 534 -69.90 141.37 -65.75
N GLU A 535 -70.37 140.59 -64.78
CA GLU A 535 -71.63 140.81 -64.07
C GLU A 535 -71.64 142.17 -63.34
N LEU A 536 -70.54 142.55 -62.68
CA LEU A 536 -70.39 143.86 -62.03
C LEU A 536 -70.37 145.02 -63.05
N LYS A 537 -69.70 144.86 -64.20
CA LYS A 537 -69.72 145.85 -65.28
C LYS A 537 -71.13 146.04 -65.85
N ALA A 538 -71.86 144.95 -66.10
CA ALA A 538 -73.24 144.99 -66.58
C ALA A 538 -74.22 145.60 -65.55
N LEU A 539 -73.99 145.37 -64.25
CA LEU A 539 -74.73 146.05 -63.17
C LEU A 539 -74.40 147.54 -63.09
N ASN A 540 -73.14 147.93 -63.31
CA ASN A 540 -72.70 149.33 -63.29
C ASN A 540 -73.23 150.12 -64.51
N GLU A 541 -73.32 149.50 -65.69
CA GLU A 541 -73.99 150.10 -66.85
C GLU A 541 -75.49 150.31 -66.60
N ARG A 542 -76.19 149.31 -66.03
CA ARG A 542 -77.58 149.46 -65.58
C ARG A 542 -77.77 150.58 -64.54
N LEU A 543 -76.79 150.81 -63.67
CA LEU A 543 -76.82 151.89 -62.68
C LEU A 543 -76.66 153.28 -63.33
N ASN A 544 -75.83 153.38 -64.38
CA ASN A 544 -75.68 154.61 -65.17
C ASN A 544 -76.95 154.95 -65.97
N ASP A 545 -77.61 153.94 -66.58
CA ASP A 545 -78.91 154.11 -67.27
C ASP A 545 -80.02 154.61 -66.33
N VAL A 546 -80.01 154.19 -65.06
CA VAL A 546 -80.93 154.69 -64.02
C VAL A 546 -80.55 156.10 -63.57
N SER A 547 -79.25 156.42 -63.53
CA SER A 547 -78.75 157.73 -63.10
C SER A 547 -79.09 158.84 -64.12
N GLN A 548 -78.95 158.58 -65.43
CA GLN A 548 -79.36 159.55 -66.47
C GLN A 548 -80.86 159.84 -66.47
N ARG A 549 -81.70 158.89 -66.03
CA ARG A 549 -83.16 159.06 -65.94
C ARG A 549 -83.61 159.84 -64.69
N TYR A 550 -82.68 160.21 -63.80
CA TYR A 550 -82.97 160.89 -62.54
C TYR A 550 -82.67 162.41 -62.54
N GLU A 551 -82.04 162.95 -63.59
CA GLU A 551 -81.76 164.39 -63.71
C GLU A 551 -82.94 165.21 -64.31
N GLU A 552 -83.91 164.58 -64.98
CA GLU A 552 -85.03 165.29 -65.65
C GLU A 552 -86.30 165.50 -64.80
N LEU A 553 -86.38 165.01 -63.55
CA LEU A 553 -87.60 165.08 -62.71
C LEU A 553 -87.39 165.59 -61.27
N GLN A 554 -86.48 166.55 -61.07
CA GLN A 554 -86.36 167.27 -59.78
C GLN A 554 -87.53 168.24 -59.52
N GLN A 555 -88.60 167.78 -58.86
CA GLN A 555 -89.37 168.59 -57.89
C GLN A 555 -90.40 167.77 -57.07
N THR A 556 -90.47 168.06 -55.77
CA THR A 556 -91.48 167.59 -54.78
C THR A 556 -91.51 166.09 -54.40
N ALA A 557 -90.56 165.74 -53.53
CA ALA A 557 -90.65 164.68 -52.52
C ALA A 557 -91.74 165.03 -51.44
N PRO A 558 -92.04 164.23 -50.36
CA PRO A 558 -91.10 163.30 -49.70
C PRO A 558 -91.62 162.01 -49.01
N SER A 559 -90.66 161.16 -48.62
CA SER A 559 -90.59 160.34 -47.37
C SER A 559 -91.62 159.21 -47.15
N LYS A 560 -91.35 158.06 -46.52
CA LYS A 560 -90.18 157.45 -45.81
C LYS A 560 -90.54 155.97 -45.52
N GLN A 561 -89.68 155.01 -45.13
CA GLN A 561 -88.22 154.83 -44.99
C GLN A 561 -87.94 153.29 -44.92
N GLU A 562 -86.66 152.87 -44.82
CA GLU A 562 -86.21 151.57 -44.26
C GLU A 562 -86.52 150.26 -45.03
N ALA A 563 -85.73 149.18 -44.92
CA ALA A 563 -84.29 149.04 -44.75
C ALA A 563 -83.95 147.55 -45.03
N ALA A 564 -83.13 147.26 -46.04
CA ALA A 564 -82.64 145.91 -46.30
C ALA A 564 -81.15 145.98 -46.62
N GLY A 565 -80.30 145.42 -45.74
CA GLY A 565 -78.86 145.48 -45.89
C GLY A 565 -78.11 144.61 -44.88
N VAL A 566 -76.84 144.39 -45.19
CA VAL A 566 -75.82 143.68 -44.39
C VAL A 566 -75.93 142.14 -44.38
N LEU A 567 -75.45 141.55 -45.49
CA LEU A 567 -74.51 140.44 -45.38
C LEU A 567 -73.09 141.03 -45.45
N GLN A 568 -72.34 141.03 -44.34
CA GLN A 568 -70.91 140.72 -44.36
C GLN A 568 -70.29 140.58 -42.95
N ASP A 569 -69.23 139.77 -42.92
CA ASP A 569 -68.10 139.75 -41.99
C ASP A 569 -68.34 139.61 -40.48
N LEU A 570 -67.79 138.53 -39.91
CA LEU A 570 -66.56 138.67 -39.11
C LEU A 570 -65.60 137.50 -39.36
N SER A 571 -64.35 137.83 -39.61
CA SER A 571 -63.20 136.91 -39.71
C SER A 571 -62.48 136.77 -38.35
N ARG A 572 -61.54 135.81 -38.27
CA ARG A 572 -60.55 135.58 -37.19
C ARG A 572 -61.11 134.81 -35.97
N THR A 573 -60.34 134.03 -35.20
CA THR A 573 -58.87 133.82 -35.09
C THR A 573 -58.52 132.33 -34.89
N SER A 574 -57.22 131.99 -35.01
CA SER A 574 -56.44 131.04 -34.17
C SER A 574 -56.95 129.61 -33.90
N SER A 575 -56.15 128.57 -33.75
CA SER A 575 -54.73 128.27 -33.98
C SER A 575 -54.53 126.85 -33.43
N LEU A 576 -53.58 126.15 -34.04
CA LEU A 576 -52.92 124.92 -33.61
C LEU A 576 -52.70 124.74 -32.10
N GLU A 577 -53.00 123.54 -31.60
CA GLU A 577 -52.17 122.67 -30.73
C GLU A 577 -52.90 121.30 -30.67
N SER A 578 -52.33 120.10 -30.90
CA SER A 578 -51.08 119.49 -30.44
C SER A 578 -51.08 119.29 -28.91
N VAL A 579 -50.81 118.13 -28.29
CA VAL A 579 -50.02 116.96 -28.71
C VAL A 579 -50.42 115.67 -27.95
N SER A 580 -50.10 114.51 -28.55
CA SER A 580 -49.53 113.30 -27.91
C SER A 580 -50.32 112.30 -27.04
N SER A 581 -49.75 111.08 -27.07
CA SER A 581 -49.85 109.92 -26.15
C SER A 581 -51.11 109.03 -26.26
N GLU A 582 -51.02 107.69 -26.28
CA GLU A 582 -49.82 106.82 -26.16
C GLU A 582 -50.05 105.36 -26.62
N LEU A 583 -48.92 104.68 -26.89
CA LEU A 583 -48.64 103.24 -26.73
C LEU A 583 -49.35 102.12 -27.53
N CYS A 584 -48.57 101.05 -27.66
CA CYS A 584 -48.65 99.90 -28.56
C CYS A 584 -49.83 98.93 -28.34
N LYS A 585 -50.14 98.18 -29.41
CA LYS A 585 -50.68 96.79 -29.42
C LYS A 585 -49.65 95.95 -30.22
N VAL A 586 -49.47 94.65 -30.03
CA VAL A 586 -50.42 93.56 -29.76
C VAL A 586 -49.83 92.60 -28.72
N ASP A 587 -50.70 91.99 -27.91
CA ASP A 587 -50.36 91.05 -26.83
C ASP A 587 -50.78 89.61 -27.19
N ASP A 588 -50.27 88.65 -26.41
CA ASP A 588 -50.39 87.21 -26.63
C ASP A 588 -51.82 86.66 -26.67
N GLY A 589 -51.98 85.56 -27.41
CA GLY A 589 -53.22 84.81 -27.48
C GLY A 589 -53.03 83.34 -27.14
N ASN A 590 -53.26 82.97 -25.88
CA ASN A 590 -53.78 81.64 -25.57
C ASN A 590 -54.58 81.66 -24.26
N ALA A 591 -55.81 81.14 -24.30
CA ALA A 591 -56.72 81.15 -23.16
C ALA A 591 -56.71 79.79 -22.45
N GLU A 592 -56.68 79.80 -21.11
CA GLU A 592 -57.23 78.71 -20.32
C GLU A 592 -58.73 78.93 -20.13
N ASP A 593 -59.52 77.85 -20.15
CA ASP A 593 -60.81 77.80 -19.49
C ASP A 593 -60.96 76.42 -18.82
N SER A 594 -61.69 76.37 -17.71
CA SER A 594 -61.75 75.24 -16.78
C SER A 594 -63.16 74.70 -16.58
N HIS A 595 -63.21 73.46 -16.05
CA HIS A 595 -64.39 72.74 -15.54
C HIS A 595 -65.31 72.06 -16.58
N GLN A 596 -65.36 70.72 -16.52
CA GLN A 596 -66.40 70.03 -15.73
C GLN A 596 -66.14 68.52 -15.60
N GLU A 597 -66.46 67.96 -14.44
CA GLU A 597 -66.46 66.52 -14.19
C GLU A 597 -67.73 65.85 -14.76
N SER A 598 -67.62 64.62 -15.28
CA SER A 598 -68.67 63.58 -15.13
C SER A 598 -68.19 62.18 -15.55
N GLN A 599 -67.85 61.38 -14.53
CA GLN A 599 -68.20 59.96 -14.34
C GLN A 599 -68.40 59.04 -15.55
N LEU A 600 -67.57 57.98 -15.65
CA LEU A 600 -67.96 56.55 -15.42
C LEU A 600 -66.72 55.62 -15.60
N PRO A 601 -66.71 54.38 -15.08
CA PRO A 601 -65.48 53.75 -14.59
C PRO A 601 -64.80 52.76 -15.55
N LEU A 602 -63.47 52.69 -15.49
CA LEU A 602 -62.64 51.65 -16.12
C LEU A 602 -61.64 51.04 -15.09
N PRO A 603 -61.25 49.76 -15.27
CA PRO A 603 -60.67 48.90 -14.21
C PRO A 603 -59.13 49.10 -14.04
N PRO A 604 -58.48 48.46 -13.03
CA PRO A 604 -57.26 49.01 -12.46
C PRO A 604 -56.00 48.78 -13.30
N SER A 605 -55.02 49.66 -13.07
CA SER A 605 -53.64 49.55 -13.53
C SER A 605 -53.06 48.16 -13.20
N SER A 606 -52.95 47.33 -14.23
CA SER A 606 -52.33 46.00 -14.11
C SER A 606 -50.82 46.15 -14.10
N GLN A 607 -50.24 46.10 -12.90
CA GLN A 607 -48.78 46.05 -12.72
C GLN A 607 -48.19 44.83 -13.46
N PRO A 608 -46.96 44.92 -14.01
CA PRO A 608 -46.32 43.78 -14.68
C PRO A 608 -46.16 42.54 -13.78
N ASN A 609 -46.18 42.72 -12.45
CA ASN A 609 -46.25 41.65 -11.47
C ASN A 609 -47.43 40.68 -11.69
N THR A 610 -48.61 41.12 -12.12
CA THR A 610 -49.77 40.22 -12.23
C THR A 610 -49.63 39.20 -13.38
N ILE A 611 -49.00 39.59 -14.49
CA ILE A 611 -48.72 38.68 -15.61
C ILE A 611 -47.56 37.75 -15.24
N ALA A 612 -46.50 38.28 -14.64
CA ALA A 612 -45.37 37.49 -14.16
C ALA A 612 -45.78 36.45 -13.10
N SER A 613 -46.62 36.82 -12.13
CA SER A 613 -47.14 35.88 -11.12
C SER A 613 -48.06 34.82 -11.71
N ARG A 614 -48.91 35.15 -12.70
CA ARG A 614 -49.72 34.14 -13.41
C ARG A 614 -48.85 33.17 -14.20
N PHE A 615 -47.85 33.67 -14.92
CA PHE A 615 -46.91 32.82 -15.65
C PHE A 615 -46.13 31.91 -14.70
N LEU A 616 -45.65 32.44 -13.56
CA LEU A 616 -44.96 31.64 -12.55
C LEU A 616 -45.87 30.55 -11.97
N GLN A 617 -47.14 30.87 -11.69
CA GLN A 617 -48.12 29.91 -11.18
C GLN A 617 -48.51 28.84 -12.23
N GLU A 618 -48.64 29.20 -13.51
CA GLU A 618 -48.85 28.23 -14.59
C GLU A 618 -47.63 27.32 -14.77
N GLU A 619 -46.41 27.86 -14.68
CA GLU A 619 -45.18 27.08 -14.82
C GLU A 619 -44.93 26.19 -13.59
N GLU A 620 -45.31 26.64 -12.39
CA GLU A 620 -45.28 25.81 -11.19
C GLU A 620 -46.29 24.64 -11.28
N LEU A 621 -47.51 24.90 -11.78
CA LEU A 621 -48.49 23.84 -12.08
C LEU A 621 -48.00 22.86 -13.15
N ARG A 622 -47.36 23.33 -14.22
CA ARG A 622 -46.72 22.47 -15.24
C ARG A 622 -45.57 21.65 -14.67
N SER A 623 -44.78 22.22 -13.78
CA SER A 623 -43.70 21.50 -13.09
C SER A 623 -44.26 20.37 -12.21
N GLN A 624 -45.39 20.60 -11.53
CA GLN A 624 -46.06 19.59 -10.71
C GLN A 624 -46.69 18.48 -11.56
N ASP A 625 -47.36 18.79 -12.67
CA ASP A 625 -47.87 17.79 -13.64
C ASP A 625 -46.73 16.97 -14.26
N LEU A 626 -45.60 17.62 -14.61
CA LEU A 626 -44.42 16.92 -15.11
C LEU A 626 -43.80 15.99 -14.07
N ILE A 627 -43.69 16.42 -12.81
CA ILE A 627 -43.21 15.59 -11.70
C ILE A 627 -44.14 14.39 -11.50
N GLN A 628 -45.46 14.59 -11.43
CA GLN A 628 -46.43 13.49 -11.27
C GLN A 628 -46.37 12.47 -12.42
N ARG A 629 -46.14 12.91 -13.66
CA ARG A 629 -45.93 12.00 -14.80
C ARG A 629 -44.61 11.25 -14.73
N LEU A 630 -43.54 11.91 -14.31
CA LEU A 630 -42.23 11.26 -14.11
C LEU A 630 -42.29 10.23 -12.98
N ASP A 631 -42.91 10.56 -11.84
CA ASP A 631 -43.08 9.64 -10.72
C ASP A 631 -43.95 8.44 -11.10
N SER A 632 -45.05 8.66 -11.83
CA SER A 632 -45.89 7.58 -12.37
C SER A 632 -45.09 6.65 -13.29
N HIS A 633 -44.31 7.20 -14.21
CA HIS A 633 -43.50 6.42 -15.14
C HIS A 633 -42.32 5.69 -14.45
N ILE A 634 -41.73 6.30 -13.42
CA ILE A 634 -40.72 5.64 -12.57
C ILE A 634 -41.34 4.44 -11.84
N GLU A 635 -42.59 4.55 -11.37
CA GLU A 635 -43.27 3.45 -10.68
C GLU A 635 -43.68 2.33 -11.65
N GLU A 636 -44.13 2.67 -12.87
CA GLU A 636 -44.32 1.70 -13.97
C GLU A 636 -43.02 0.93 -14.27
N LEU A 637 -41.90 1.64 -14.45
CA LEU A 637 -40.60 1.02 -14.72
C LEU A 637 -40.12 0.13 -13.56
N LYS A 638 -40.38 0.49 -12.30
CA LYS A 638 -40.12 -0.39 -11.15
C LYS A 638 -40.97 -1.65 -11.21
N GLN A 639 -42.26 -1.54 -11.53
CA GLN A 639 -43.16 -2.69 -11.65
C GLN A 639 -42.75 -3.61 -12.81
N GLU A 640 -42.40 -3.07 -13.98
CA GLU A 640 -41.89 -3.86 -15.11
C GLU A 640 -40.56 -4.55 -14.80
N SER A 641 -39.64 -3.84 -14.12
CA SER A 641 -38.39 -4.40 -13.63
C SER A 641 -38.64 -5.55 -12.63
N GLN A 642 -39.53 -5.35 -11.65
CA GLN A 642 -39.89 -6.37 -10.67
C GLN A 642 -40.57 -7.58 -11.32
N GLN A 643 -41.47 -7.38 -12.28
CA GLN A 643 -42.07 -8.47 -13.08
C GLN A 643 -41.01 -9.22 -13.88
N THR A 644 -40.03 -8.51 -14.46
CA THR A 644 -38.93 -9.12 -15.23
C THR A 644 -38.03 -9.96 -14.34
N VAL A 645 -37.68 -9.45 -13.15
CA VAL A 645 -36.92 -10.20 -12.13
C VAL A 645 -37.71 -11.42 -11.66
N GLN A 646 -39.02 -11.30 -11.39
CA GLN A 646 -39.87 -12.44 -11.03
C GLN A 646 -39.95 -13.49 -12.15
N ARG A 647 -40.06 -13.09 -13.42
CA ARG A 647 -40.01 -14.02 -14.57
C ARG A 647 -38.67 -14.75 -14.64
N ILE A 648 -37.54 -14.07 -14.41
CA ILE A 648 -36.20 -14.67 -14.43
C ILE A 648 -36.03 -15.65 -13.25
N ILE A 649 -36.57 -15.33 -12.07
CA ILE A 649 -36.53 -16.22 -10.90
C ILE A 649 -37.40 -17.47 -11.13
N ASN A 650 -38.58 -17.32 -11.71
CA ASN A 650 -39.49 -18.44 -12.02
C ASN A 650 -39.06 -19.28 -13.24
N LEU A 651 -37.95 -18.93 -13.91
CA LEU A 651 -37.33 -19.67 -15.02
C LEU A 651 -36.04 -20.41 -14.60
N ARG A 652 -35.76 -20.46 -13.29
CA ARG A 652 -34.76 -21.33 -12.66
C ARG A 652 -35.44 -22.42 -11.81
#